data_AF-A0AAD2Q2N8-F1
#
_entry.id   AF-A0AAD2Q2N8-F1
#
_cell.length_a   1.000
_cell.length_b   1.000
_cell.length_c   1.000
_cell.angle_alpha   90.00
_cell.angle_beta   90.00
_cell.angle_gamma   90.00
#
_symmetry.space_group_name_H-M   'P 1'
#
loop_
_entity.id
_entity.type
_entity.pdbx_description
1 polymer ?
#
loop_
_entity_poly.entity_id
_entity_poly.type
_entity_poly.pdbx_seq_one_letter_code
_entity_poly.pdbx_strand_id
1 'polypeptide(L)'
;MMREDHDPFSTPVSHPMTPYSDGPSTPPFQTPALYGPPLSQQQQQYPPLQPPFVSLAPSYGSSRDSQDDPARHHASPSPLASGMVGLLPAGAPAMGGGGYGGKPGTYHPGVRSRAAARKKHRLIGAGAVAVLAVIVLVVVIPVYFAVIKKHQDAKHSGGSGSGGGGDSGGSSGSSPGKGNVAVTVTGGDGSTVVMDDGSTFVYSNSFGGVWMADPTGANPFLSGAKPNAWTPAINETWTWGKDKIYGVNLGGWFILEPFITPALFQAYPAASDEWTLSALWRAAVGDQAFSAAMEDHYANFITEADFAQIAGAGLNWVRIPIPFWAIGVWSDIGTDGTHQVAEPFLETVCWKYIVRALGWARKYGIRVNLDLHTAPGSQNGYNHSGKGGQVNFLNGPMGVANAERMLDYIRIIVEFISQPEWADLIPMFGIVNEALLSTIGKSQITSFYLQAHNMIRGITGIGEGHGPYISIHDGFIGVSNWGGFLPGSDRIIMDTHPYFAFDQQPNDSPIATSDQVGVLAGGIWPKQACSAWGPGINTSHVEFGVTVAGEFSNGYNDCGLFLTGVNNTAHYGGDCALWEDSQNWNASVKAGLHEYALASMDAMQNWFFWTWKIGNATDGVVRAPLWSYQLGLEGGWMPTDPRTSIGTCASLNVVGPVFNGTYSAWQTGGLGAGTIDPTAIASFGQWPPATISHVAAPVTLLPTYTATATVRSLTFVTPTPTSTATGTGAVTRVAPTVSIGSGWFNSAGSSAAVTAVAGCVYYDAWSALNSPAPTAVCTGA
;
A
#
# COMPACT_ATOMS: atom_id res chain seq x y z
N MET A 1 -38.91 65.89 -7.48
CA MET A 1 -39.27 66.85 -6.40
C MET A 1 -39.71 66.00 -5.22
N MET A 2 -38.79 65.71 -4.31
CA MET A 2 -38.71 66.18 -2.90
C MET A 2 -38.85 64.91 -2.02
N ARG A 3 -37.79 64.46 -1.33
CA ARG A 3 -37.18 64.94 -0.06
C ARG A 3 -37.96 64.44 1.16
N GLU A 4 -37.30 63.61 2.00
CA GLU A 4 -36.82 63.95 3.37
C GLU A 4 -37.96 63.69 4.40
N ASP A 5 -37.83 63.16 5.62
CA ASP A 5 -36.74 63.14 6.60
C ASP A 5 -37.07 62.17 7.78
N HIS A 6 -35.99 61.75 8.46
CA HIS A 6 -35.72 61.55 9.90
C HIS A 6 -36.63 60.80 10.93
N ASP A 7 -35.95 59.85 11.58
CA ASP A 7 -35.93 59.28 12.96
C ASP A 7 -36.50 60.16 14.12
N PRO A 8 -36.98 59.58 15.27
CA PRO A 8 -36.06 59.38 16.41
C PRO A 8 -36.36 58.23 17.41
N PHE A 9 -35.28 57.84 18.12
CA PHE A 9 -35.12 56.96 19.29
C PHE A 9 -36.07 57.13 20.50
N SER A 10 -36.38 56.02 21.18
CA SER A 10 -36.41 55.91 22.67
C SER A 10 -36.37 54.45 23.17
N THR A 11 -35.52 54.18 24.16
CA THR A 11 -35.51 52.99 25.07
C THR A 11 -35.65 53.52 26.51
N PRO A 12 -35.70 52.73 27.62
CA PRO A 12 -35.86 51.27 27.84
C PRO A 12 -36.89 50.90 28.94
N VAL A 13 -37.46 49.67 28.98
CA VAL A 13 -37.89 49.00 30.25
C VAL A 13 -37.83 47.46 30.12
N SER A 14 -37.53 46.83 31.25
CA SER A 14 -37.16 45.45 31.64
C SER A 14 -38.03 44.24 31.25
N HIS A 15 -37.31 43.10 31.12
CA HIS A 15 -37.61 41.63 31.17
C HIS A 15 -38.88 41.11 31.88
N PRO A 16 -39.31 39.81 31.76
CA PRO A 16 -38.69 38.63 31.09
C PRO A 16 -39.67 37.71 30.30
N MET A 17 -39.10 36.64 29.71
CA MET A 17 -39.64 35.28 29.44
C MET A 17 -39.64 34.81 27.97
N THR A 18 -38.72 33.87 27.72
CA THR A 18 -38.77 32.68 26.84
C THR A 18 -39.43 32.75 25.46
N PRO A 19 -38.68 32.38 24.40
CA PRO A 19 -39.22 31.76 23.21
C PRO A 19 -38.89 30.26 23.12
N TYR A 20 -39.87 29.54 22.61
CA TYR A 20 -39.85 28.16 22.15
C TYR A 20 -39.31 28.09 20.71
N SER A 21 -38.83 26.89 20.36
CA SER A 21 -38.70 26.26 19.03
C SER A 21 -37.76 26.86 17.97
N ASP A 22 -36.58 26.23 17.87
CA ASP A 22 -35.93 25.94 16.59
C ASP A 22 -36.15 24.46 16.21
N GLY A 23 -36.21 24.20 14.91
CA GLY A 23 -36.48 22.90 14.29
C GLY A 23 -35.37 21.85 14.47
N PRO A 24 -35.62 20.60 14.03
CA PRO A 24 -34.78 19.47 14.40
C PRO A 24 -33.46 19.46 13.62
N SER A 25 -32.37 19.58 14.36
CA SER A 25 -31.04 19.14 13.93
C SER A 25 -30.98 17.62 13.91
N THR A 26 -30.45 17.08 12.81
CA THR A 26 -30.07 15.68 12.63
C THR A 26 -28.95 15.30 13.61
N PRO A 27 -29.09 14.21 14.41
CA PRO A 27 -28.03 13.76 15.30
C PRO A 27 -26.96 12.95 14.55
N PRO A 28 -25.69 12.96 15.02
CA PRO A 28 -24.65 12.06 14.54
C PRO A 28 -24.95 10.62 14.97
N PHE A 29 -24.69 9.68 14.06
CA PHE A 29 -24.83 8.24 14.27
C PHE A 29 -24.01 7.78 15.48
N GLN A 30 -24.69 7.28 16.51
CA GLN A 30 -24.09 6.50 17.60
C GLN A 30 -24.00 5.03 17.16
N THR A 31 -22.80 4.47 17.21
CA THR A 31 -22.55 3.03 17.19
C THR A 31 -23.10 2.39 18.48
N PRO A 32 -23.84 1.26 18.44
CA PRO A 32 -24.32 0.61 19.66
C PRO A 32 -23.16 -0.06 20.40
N ALA A 33 -22.93 0.35 21.65
CA ALA A 33 -22.09 -0.38 22.58
C ALA A 33 -22.78 -1.70 22.96
N LEU A 34 -22.17 -2.84 22.63
CA LEU A 34 -22.54 -4.15 23.16
C LEU A 34 -21.46 -4.62 24.14
N TYR A 35 -21.49 -4.10 25.36
CA TYR A 35 -20.87 -4.75 26.51
C TYR A 35 -21.95 -4.99 27.57
N GLY A 36 -22.23 -6.26 27.84
CA GLY A 36 -23.09 -6.67 28.95
C GLY A 36 -22.45 -6.34 30.31
N PRO A 37 -23.24 -6.25 31.40
CA PRO A 37 -22.74 -5.80 32.69
C PRO A 37 -21.82 -6.86 33.34
N PRO A 38 -20.86 -6.44 34.19
CA PRO A 38 -19.88 -7.33 34.80
C PRO A 38 -20.52 -8.23 35.87
N LEU A 39 -20.21 -9.53 35.82
CA LEU A 39 -20.54 -10.49 36.86
C LEU A 39 -19.66 -10.26 38.10
N SER A 40 -20.32 -10.28 39.24
CA SER A 40 -19.79 -10.07 40.59
C SER A 40 -18.69 -11.06 40.98
N GLN A 41 -17.64 -10.53 41.62
CA GLN A 41 -16.60 -11.30 42.30
C GLN A 41 -17.19 -12.25 43.35
N GLN A 42 -16.88 -13.55 43.24
CA GLN A 42 -16.76 -14.42 44.41
C GLN A 42 -15.32 -14.91 44.51
N GLN A 43 -14.67 -14.49 45.59
CA GLN A 43 -13.37 -14.97 46.03
C GLN A 43 -13.47 -16.45 46.42
N GLN A 44 -12.67 -17.30 45.79
CA GLN A 44 -12.19 -18.54 46.40
C GLN A 44 -10.66 -18.56 46.35
N GLN A 45 -10.08 -18.48 47.55
CA GLN A 45 -8.65 -18.60 47.80
C GLN A 45 -8.18 -20.03 47.55
N TYR A 46 -7.13 -20.19 46.74
CA TYR A 46 -6.21 -21.33 46.82
C TYR A 46 -4.76 -20.83 46.83
N PRO A 47 -3.84 -21.49 47.57
CA PRO A 47 -2.54 -20.96 47.96
C PRO A 47 -1.50 -20.97 46.82
N PRO A 48 -0.45 -20.14 46.91
CA PRO A 48 0.55 -20.00 45.84
C PRO A 48 1.48 -21.22 45.78
N LEU A 49 1.60 -21.82 44.59
CA LEU A 49 2.67 -22.74 44.24
C LEU A 49 3.79 -21.94 43.56
N GLN A 50 4.98 -21.95 44.17
CA GLN A 50 6.21 -21.41 43.63
C GLN A 50 6.74 -22.28 42.47
N PRO A 51 7.24 -21.70 41.37
CA PRO A 51 8.14 -22.36 40.45
C PRO A 51 9.62 -22.08 40.80
N PRO A 52 10.55 -23.02 40.62
CA PRO A 52 11.98 -22.78 40.83
C PRO A 52 12.60 -22.10 39.60
N PHE A 53 13.22 -20.95 39.80
CA PHE A 53 14.15 -20.34 38.84
C PHE A 53 15.58 -20.48 39.36
N VAL A 54 16.46 -21.05 38.54
CA VAL A 54 17.92 -20.98 38.70
C VAL A 54 18.43 -19.94 37.71
N SER A 55 18.94 -18.84 38.25
CA SER A 55 19.64 -17.78 37.52
C SER A 55 21.14 -18.02 37.61
N LEU A 56 21.84 -17.99 36.48
CA LEU A 56 23.30 -17.91 36.43
C LEU A 56 23.70 -16.64 35.69
N ALA A 57 24.12 -15.63 36.45
CA ALA A 57 24.93 -14.51 35.98
C ALA A 57 26.39 -14.74 36.43
N PRO A 58 27.42 -14.44 35.62
CA PRO A 58 28.80 -14.55 36.07
C PRO A 58 29.25 -13.28 36.79
N SER A 59 29.78 -13.48 38.00
CA SER A 59 30.47 -12.47 38.80
C SER A 59 31.94 -12.31 38.38
N TYR A 60 32.37 -11.06 38.22
CA TYR A 60 33.78 -10.65 38.19
C TYR A 60 34.48 -10.98 39.52
N GLY A 61 35.70 -11.50 39.46
CA GLY A 61 36.61 -11.67 40.59
C GLY A 61 38.07 -11.50 40.17
N SER A 62 38.77 -10.61 40.86
CA SER A 62 40.16 -10.20 40.63
C SER A 62 41.14 -10.82 41.65
N SER A 63 42.32 -11.27 41.21
CA SER A 63 43.62 -11.25 41.93
C SER A 63 44.70 -11.85 40.99
N ARG A 64 45.77 -11.16 40.53
CA ARG A 64 47.11 -10.91 41.15
C ARG A 64 47.67 -12.16 41.86
N ASP A 65 48.85 -12.72 41.56
CA ASP A 65 50.18 -12.14 41.32
C ASP A 65 51.19 -13.12 40.65
N SER A 66 52.21 -12.55 39.94
CA SER A 66 53.65 -12.94 39.78
C SER A 66 54.07 -14.37 39.34
N GLN A 67 55.11 -14.65 38.53
CA GLN A 67 56.31 -13.92 38.09
C GLN A 67 57.03 -14.69 36.92
N ASP A 68 57.95 -13.98 36.25
CA ASP A 68 59.08 -14.41 35.39
C ASP A 68 58.99 -14.35 33.84
N ASP A 69 59.84 -13.44 33.33
CA ASP A 69 60.16 -12.92 31.97
C ASP A 69 61.40 -13.70 31.40
N PRO A 70 62.04 -13.39 30.23
CA PRO A 70 61.66 -12.53 29.09
C PRO A 70 61.89 -13.15 27.68
N ALA A 71 61.29 -12.53 26.64
CA ALA A 71 62.04 -11.89 25.53
C ALA A 71 61.16 -11.39 24.35
N ARG A 72 61.19 -10.07 24.16
CA ARG A 72 61.30 -9.29 22.89
C ARG A 72 60.18 -9.37 21.83
N HIS A 73 59.33 -8.33 21.78
CA HIS A 73 59.42 -7.17 20.86
C HIS A 73 58.11 -6.32 20.92
N HIS A 74 58.21 -5.09 21.43
CA HIS A 74 57.19 -4.02 21.38
C HIS A 74 57.20 -3.33 19.99
N ALA A 75 56.17 -2.64 19.48
CA ALA A 75 55.14 -1.83 20.14
C ALA A 75 53.92 -1.57 19.21
N SER A 76 52.72 -1.47 19.82
CA SER A 76 51.53 -0.73 19.33
C SER A 76 51.52 0.69 19.98
N PRO A 77 50.43 1.51 20.00
CA PRO A 77 49.17 1.60 19.23
C PRO A 77 48.76 3.07 18.80
N SER A 78 47.56 3.18 18.19
CA SER A 78 46.62 4.29 17.83
C SER A 78 46.58 5.55 18.76
N PRO A 79 45.86 6.70 18.48
CA PRO A 79 44.58 6.86 17.75
C PRO A 79 44.22 8.27 17.10
N LEU A 80 42.96 8.40 16.66
CA LEU A 80 42.10 9.61 16.54
C LEU A 80 42.26 10.67 15.40
N ALA A 81 41.15 10.82 14.66
CA ALA A 81 40.37 12.03 14.33
C ALA A 81 40.92 13.19 13.46
N SER A 82 40.06 13.57 12.51
CA SER A 82 39.78 14.92 11.97
C SER A 82 40.85 15.68 11.18
N GLY A 83 40.42 16.27 10.05
CA GLY A 83 41.04 17.51 9.57
C GLY A 83 41.20 17.64 8.05
N MET A 84 40.32 18.46 7.49
CA MET A 84 40.36 19.10 6.18
C MET A 84 41.73 19.68 5.72
N VAL A 85 41.93 19.65 4.40
CA VAL A 85 42.62 20.65 3.52
C VAL A 85 44.16 20.64 3.45
N GLY A 86 44.66 20.37 2.25
CA GLY A 86 45.96 20.80 1.71
C GLY A 86 45.87 20.84 0.18
N LEU A 87 45.73 22.02 -0.42
CA LEU A 87 46.80 22.86 -0.98
C LEU A 87 47.26 22.45 -2.38
N LEU A 88 46.94 23.33 -3.33
CA LEU A 88 47.50 23.47 -4.68
C LEU A 88 49.04 23.65 -4.65
N PRO A 89 49.74 23.37 -5.76
CA PRO A 89 50.97 24.07 -6.11
C PRO A 89 50.78 25.11 -7.21
N ALA A 90 51.70 26.08 -7.18
CA ALA A 90 51.70 27.38 -7.82
C ALA A 90 52.22 27.40 -9.28
N GLY A 91 51.96 28.52 -9.96
CA GLY A 91 52.61 28.92 -11.22
C GLY A 91 52.12 30.29 -11.74
N ALA A 92 52.77 31.37 -11.28
CA ALA A 92 52.62 32.78 -11.72
C ALA A 92 53.30 33.04 -13.11
N PRO A 93 53.38 34.27 -13.72
CA PRO A 93 53.07 35.60 -13.17
C PRO A 93 52.48 36.73 -14.11
N ALA A 94 51.97 37.76 -13.41
CA ALA A 94 52.09 39.24 -13.57
C ALA A 94 51.57 40.03 -14.81
N MET A 95 50.77 41.08 -14.54
CA MET A 95 51.18 42.52 -14.58
C MET A 95 50.03 43.53 -14.33
N GLY A 96 50.23 44.43 -13.34
CA GLY A 96 49.75 45.83 -13.21
C GLY A 96 48.24 46.11 -13.02
N GLY A 97 47.74 47.00 -12.16
CA GLY A 97 48.33 48.04 -11.30
C GLY A 97 47.43 49.30 -11.31
N GLY A 98 46.98 49.75 -10.12
CA GLY A 98 46.34 51.06 -9.84
C GLY A 98 44.83 50.98 -9.51
N GLY A 99 44.25 51.58 -8.47
CA GLY A 99 44.69 52.52 -7.44
C GLY A 99 43.57 53.52 -7.11
N TYR A 100 43.39 53.85 -5.81
CA TYR A 100 42.51 54.88 -5.18
C TYR A 100 41.01 54.51 -4.98
N GLY A 101 40.36 54.64 -3.82
CA GLY A 101 40.68 55.27 -2.53
C GLY A 101 39.65 56.36 -2.15
N GLY A 102 38.78 56.13 -1.15
CA GLY A 102 37.89 57.17 -0.60
C GLY A 102 36.84 56.66 0.41
N LYS A 103 36.88 57.18 1.65
CA LYS A 103 36.18 56.75 2.88
C LYS A 103 34.83 57.49 3.13
N PRO A 104 34.06 57.13 4.18
CA PRO A 104 32.58 57.22 4.23
C PRO A 104 32.02 58.40 5.05
N GLY A 105 30.70 58.65 4.94
CA GLY A 105 29.95 59.60 5.76
C GLY A 105 28.62 59.01 6.26
N THR A 106 28.38 59.17 7.56
CA THR A 106 27.23 58.73 8.37
C THR A 106 26.07 59.74 8.41
N TYR A 107 24.80 59.28 8.47
CA TYR A 107 23.70 59.98 9.18
C TYR A 107 22.47 59.06 9.45
N HIS A 108 21.89 59.15 10.65
CA HIS A 108 20.60 58.58 11.12
C HIS A 108 19.68 59.75 11.53
N PRO A 109 18.39 59.56 11.87
CA PRO A 109 17.25 58.95 11.16
C PRO A 109 16.05 59.93 11.07
N GLY A 110 14.99 59.61 10.32
CA GLY A 110 13.78 60.45 10.26
C GLY A 110 12.50 59.66 9.95
N VAL A 111 11.57 59.66 10.91
CA VAL A 111 10.21 59.12 10.82
C VAL A 111 9.34 60.05 9.98
N ARG A 112 8.51 59.53 9.04
CA ARG A 112 7.22 60.13 8.64
C ARG A 112 6.28 59.16 7.89
N SER A 113 5.01 59.53 7.98
CA SER A 113 3.73 58.80 7.89
C SER A 113 3.27 58.22 6.55
N ARG A 114 2.42 57.17 6.67
CA ARG A 114 1.46 56.66 5.67
C ARG A 114 0.46 57.75 5.22
N ALA A 115 0.23 57.86 3.91
CA ALA A 115 -1.10 57.96 3.26
C ALA A 115 -1.01 58.54 1.83
N ALA A 116 -0.89 57.69 0.78
CA ALA A 116 -1.31 58.01 -0.60
C ALA A 116 -1.07 56.81 -1.55
N ALA A 117 -1.79 55.69 -1.41
CA ALA A 117 -1.68 54.59 -2.39
C ALA A 117 -2.97 53.74 -2.54
N ARG A 118 -4.16 54.33 -2.37
CA ARG A 118 -5.44 53.58 -2.46
C ARG A 118 -6.41 54.00 -3.57
N LYS A 119 -6.01 54.86 -4.52
CA LYS A 119 -6.91 55.31 -5.61
C LYS A 119 -6.64 54.72 -7.01
N LYS A 120 -5.60 53.90 -7.21
CA LYS A 120 -5.21 53.40 -8.56
C LYS A 120 -5.65 51.96 -8.88
N HIS A 121 -6.15 51.19 -7.93
CA HIS A 121 -6.51 49.77 -8.12
C HIS A 121 -7.99 49.50 -8.46
N ARG A 122 -8.88 50.49 -8.38
CA ARG A 122 -10.32 50.31 -8.68
C ARG A 122 -10.67 50.44 -10.17
N LEU A 123 -9.81 51.07 -10.98
CA LEU A 123 -10.04 51.24 -12.43
C LEU A 123 -9.56 50.05 -13.27
N ILE A 124 -8.60 49.26 -12.77
CA ILE A 124 -8.07 48.09 -13.48
C ILE A 124 -8.99 46.87 -13.32
N GLY A 125 -9.65 46.72 -12.16
CA GLY A 125 -10.62 45.63 -11.92
C GLY A 125 -11.89 45.72 -12.77
N ALA A 126 -12.40 46.92 -13.03
CA ALA A 126 -13.61 47.11 -13.84
C ALA A 126 -13.38 46.78 -15.34
N GLY A 127 -12.17 47.02 -15.86
CA GLY A 127 -11.81 46.67 -17.24
C GLY A 127 -11.72 45.17 -17.49
N ALA A 128 -11.18 44.41 -16.53
CA ALA A 128 -11.06 42.96 -16.65
C ALA A 128 -12.43 42.24 -16.69
N VAL A 129 -13.40 42.72 -15.91
CA VAL A 129 -14.76 42.16 -15.89
C VAL A 129 -15.51 42.44 -17.19
N ALA A 130 -15.32 43.60 -17.80
CA ALA A 130 -15.93 43.94 -19.09
C ALA A 130 -15.39 43.06 -20.24
N VAL A 131 -14.08 42.76 -20.26
CA VAL A 131 -13.48 41.87 -21.27
C VAL A 131 -13.98 40.44 -21.11
N LEU A 132 -14.10 39.95 -19.86
CA LEU A 132 -14.64 38.62 -19.58
C LEU A 132 -16.11 38.48 -20.01
N ALA A 133 -16.93 39.51 -19.78
CA ALA A 133 -18.32 39.53 -20.22
C ALA A 133 -18.46 39.48 -21.75
N VAL A 134 -17.57 40.18 -22.48
CA VAL A 134 -17.55 40.15 -23.96
C VAL A 134 -17.11 38.77 -24.48
N ILE A 135 -16.13 38.12 -23.86
CA ILE A 135 -15.71 36.76 -24.24
C ILE A 135 -16.85 35.76 -24.04
N VAL A 136 -17.60 35.86 -22.94
CA VAL A 136 -18.77 35.00 -22.70
C VAL A 136 -19.86 35.25 -23.75
N LEU A 137 -20.16 36.50 -24.07
CA LEU A 137 -21.20 36.84 -25.06
C LEU A 137 -20.84 36.42 -26.49
N VAL A 138 -19.55 36.51 -26.88
CA VAL A 138 -19.11 36.27 -28.26
C VAL A 138 -18.71 34.81 -28.51
N VAL A 139 -18.25 34.08 -27.49
CA VAL A 139 -17.76 32.70 -27.66
C VAL A 139 -18.78 31.67 -27.17
N VAL A 140 -19.38 31.87 -25.99
CA VAL A 140 -20.21 30.85 -25.36
C VAL A 140 -21.61 30.78 -26.00
N ILE A 141 -22.19 31.93 -26.33
CA ILE A 141 -23.54 31.99 -26.91
C ILE A 141 -23.61 31.35 -28.31
N PRO A 142 -22.69 31.61 -29.25
CA PRO A 142 -22.74 30.95 -30.56
C PRO A 142 -22.48 29.44 -30.49
N VAL A 143 -21.61 28.98 -29.58
CA VAL A 143 -21.33 27.54 -29.38
C VAL A 143 -22.56 26.82 -28.79
N TYR A 144 -23.27 27.45 -27.85
CA TYR A 144 -24.52 26.92 -27.30
C TYR A 144 -25.60 26.73 -28.37
N PHE A 145 -25.80 27.71 -29.26
CA PHE A 145 -26.81 27.61 -30.33
C PHE A 145 -26.40 26.74 -31.52
N ALA A 146 -25.10 26.64 -31.82
CA ALA A 146 -24.62 25.85 -32.96
C ALA A 146 -24.45 24.35 -32.66
N VAL A 147 -24.13 23.98 -31.41
CA VAL A 147 -23.77 22.60 -31.05
C VAL A 147 -24.83 21.93 -30.18
N ILE A 148 -25.38 22.62 -29.18
CA ILE A 148 -26.22 21.96 -28.16
C ILE A 148 -27.69 21.91 -28.58
N LYS A 149 -28.24 23.00 -29.13
CA LYS A 149 -29.67 23.04 -29.51
C LYS A 149 -30.03 22.11 -30.68
N LYS A 150 -29.08 21.79 -31.56
CA LYS A 150 -29.34 21.00 -32.78
C LYS A 150 -29.58 19.50 -32.51
N HIS A 151 -29.33 19.01 -31.30
CA HIS A 151 -29.51 17.59 -30.94
C HIS A 151 -30.84 17.27 -30.24
N GLN A 152 -31.73 18.25 -30.02
CA GLN A 152 -33.00 18.02 -29.31
C GLN A 152 -34.25 17.90 -30.20
N ASP A 153 -34.18 18.23 -31.50
CA ASP A 153 -35.36 18.29 -32.38
C ASP A 153 -35.46 17.16 -33.42
N ALA A 154 -34.91 15.96 -33.14
CA ALA A 154 -35.03 14.82 -34.05
C ALA A 154 -35.51 13.56 -33.32
N LYS A 155 -36.80 13.53 -32.97
CA LYS A 155 -37.63 12.31 -32.86
C LYS A 155 -39.08 12.69 -32.56
N HIS A 156 -39.90 12.77 -33.60
CA HIS A 156 -41.31 12.31 -33.64
C HIS A 156 -41.99 12.85 -34.91
N SER A 157 -42.21 11.98 -35.88
CA SER A 157 -43.40 12.08 -36.74
C SER A 157 -43.75 10.67 -37.23
N GLY A 158 -44.91 10.19 -36.78
CA GLY A 158 -45.52 8.95 -37.23
C GLY A 158 -46.20 9.18 -38.58
N GLY A 159 -45.97 8.26 -39.51
CA GLY A 159 -46.72 8.15 -40.76
C GLY A 159 -47.66 6.95 -40.68
N SER A 160 -48.96 7.22 -40.69
CA SER A 160 -50.03 6.24 -40.88
C SER A 160 -50.16 5.88 -42.37
N GLY A 161 -50.28 4.60 -42.66
CA GLY A 161 -50.58 4.07 -43.99
C GLY A 161 -51.37 2.77 -43.87
N SER A 162 -52.63 2.81 -44.31
CA SER A 162 -53.63 1.74 -44.23
C SER A 162 -53.64 0.83 -45.46
N GLY A 163 -53.97 -0.45 -45.24
CA GLY A 163 -54.40 -1.44 -46.25
C GLY A 163 -53.90 -2.83 -45.86
N GLY A 164 -54.65 -3.93 -45.83
CA GLY A 164 -56.03 -4.26 -46.16
C GLY A 164 -56.13 -5.80 -46.13
N GLY A 165 -57.12 -6.34 -45.42
CA GLY A 165 -57.76 -7.68 -45.46
C GLY A 165 -57.00 -8.97 -45.83
N GLY A 166 -57.15 -9.99 -44.98
CA GLY A 166 -56.92 -11.40 -45.34
C GLY A 166 -56.96 -12.34 -44.13
N ASP A 167 -58.07 -13.06 -43.98
CA ASP A 167 -58.43 -13.99 -42.89
C ASP A 167 -57.75 -15.37 -43.06
N SER A 168 -57.28 -15.98 -41.96
CA SER A 168 -57.31 -17.44 -41.71
C SER A 168 -56.57 -17.79 -40.41
N GLY A 169 -57.27 -18.46 -39.51
CA GLY A 169 -56.81 -18.77 -38.15
C GLY A 169 -55.69 -19.81 -38.04
N GLY A 170 -55.09 -19.86 -36.85
CA GLY A 170 -54.15 -20.91 -36.46
C GLY A 170 -53.33 -20.56 -35.23
N SER A 171 -53.70 -21.18 -34.11
CA SER A 171 -52.83 -21.58 -32.98
C SER A 171 -52.05 -20.49 -32.23
N SER A 172 -52.36 -20.37 -30.95
CA SER A 172 -51.65 -19.59 -29.93
C SER A 172 -50.17 -19.99 -29.82
N GLY A 173 -49.31 -19.29 -30.55
CA GLY A 173 -47.87 -19.23 -30.31
C GLY A 173 -47.56 -18.15 -29.27
N SER A 174 -47.26 -18.58 -28.03
CA SER A 174 -46.68 -17.71 -27.01
C SER A 174 -45.25 -17.34 -27.44
N SER A 175 -45.02 -16.08 -27.80
CA SER A 175 -43.68 -15.55 -28.09
C SER A 175 -42.73 -15.71 -26.89
N PRO A 176 -41.42 -15.88 -27.13
CA PRO A 176 -40.42 -16.01 -26.08
C PRO A 176 -40.31 -14.71 -25.29
N GLY A 177 -40.24 -14.82 -23.97
CA GLY A 177 -40.03 -13.69 -23.07
C GLY A 177 -38.75 -12.92 -23.40
N LYS A 178 -38.85 -11.59 -23.31
CA LYS A 178 -37.71 -10.66 -23.38
C LYS A 178 -36.67 -11.08 -22.36
N GLY A 179 -35.47 -11.46 -22.82
CA GLY A 179 -34.31 -11.66 -21.97
C GLY A 179 -33.91 -10.35 -21.30
N ASN A 180 -33.59 -10.42 -20.00
CA ASN A 180 -32.99 -9.32 -19.25
C ASN A 180 -31.63 -8.97 -19.87
N VAL A 181 -31.56 -7.86 -20.60
CA VAL A 181 -30.30 -7.30 -21.08
C VAL A 181 -29.59 -6.66 -19.90
N ALA A 182 -28.37 -7.09 -19.61
CA ALA A 182 -27.49 -6.45 -18.63
C ALA A 182 -27.36 -4.96 -18.96
N VAL A 183 -27.88 -4.08 -18.09
CA VAL A 183 -27.77 -2.62 -18.28
C VAL A 183 -26.54 -2.16 -17.53
N THR A 184 -25.44 -1.96 -18.25
CA THR A 184 -24.26 -1.28 -17.70
C THR A 184 -24.65 0.13 -17.26
N VAL A 185 -24.36 0.46 -16.01
CA VAL A 185 -24.53 1.79 -15.44
C VAL A 185 -23.15 2.43 -15.31
N THR A 186 -23.04 3.69 -15.71
CA THR A 186 -21.80 4.47 -15.64
C THR A 186 -22.07 5.82 -15.00
N GLY A 187 -21.09 6.37 -14.30
CA GLY A 187 -21.18 7.71 -13.72
C GLY A 187 -19.82 8.37 -13.56
N GLY A 188 -19.81 9.70 -13.50
CA GLY A 188 -18.63 10.51 -13.18
C GLY A 188 -18.87 11.37 -11.95
N ASP A 189 -18.13 12.46 -11.82
CA ASP A 189 -18.28 13.40 -10.70
C ASP A 189 -19.73 13.82 -10.43
N GLY A 190 -20.14 13.81 -9.17
CA GLY A 190 -21.49 14.16 -8.72
C GLY A 190 -22.56 13.09 -8.97
N SER A 191 -22.24 11.96 -9.61
CA SER A 191 -23.20 10.87 -9.80
C SER A 191 -23.46 10.08 -8.51
N THR A 192 -24.65 9.48 -8.40
CA THR A 192 -24.98 8.58 -7.28
C THR A 192 -24.49 7.16 -7.56
N VAL A 193 -23.70 6.62 -6.65
CA VAL A 193 -23.32 5.21 -6.62
C VAL A 193 -24.28 4.47 -5.71
N VAL A 194 -24.73 3.29 -6.16
CA VAL A 194 -25.42 2.30 -5.33
C VAL A 194 -24.42 1.21 -4.97
N MET A 195 -24.26 0.95 -3.67
CA MET A 195 -23.38 -0.08 -3.11
C MET A 195 -24.09 -1.44 -3.07
N ASP A 196 -23.31 -2.49 -2.80
CA ASP A 196 -23.81 -3.87 -2.77
C ASP A 196 -24.90 -4.12 -1.70
N ASP A 197 -24.88 -3.36 -0.60
CA ASP A 197 -25.86 -3.40 0.49
C ASP A 197 -27.13 -2.55 0.20
N GLY A 198 -27.18 -1.90 -0.97
CA GLY A 198 -28.27 -1.03 -1.40
C GLY A 198 -28.18 0.41 -0.88
N SER A 199 -27.22 0.72 -0.02
CA SER A 199 -26.97 2.10 0.38
C SER A 199 -26.33 2.89 -0.77
N THR A 200 -26.35 4.22 -0.67
CA THR A 200 -25.91 5.11 -1.74
C THR A 200 -25.00 6.21 -1.24
N PHE A 201 -24.06 6.63 -2.08
CA PHE A 201 -23.26 7.83 -1.86
C PHE A 201 -23.05 8.62 -3.15
N VAL A 202 -22.66 9.90 -3.03
CA VAL A 202 -22.31 10.74 -4.18
C VAL A 202 -20.83 10.53 -4.49
N TYR A 203 -20.54 10.11 -5.72
CA TYR A 203 -19.16 9.96 -6.19
C TYR A 203 -18.54 11.34 -6.42
N SER A 204 -17.43 11.61 -5.72
CA SER A 204 -16.67 12.85 -5.84
C SER A 204 -15.33 12.56 -6.50
N ASN A 205 -15.16 13.02 -7.73
CA ASN A 205 -13.93 12.87 -8.50
C ASN A 205 -13.79 14.03 -9.49
N SER A 206 -13.13 15.10 -9.05
CA SER A 206 -12.88 16.30 -9.86
C SER A 206 -11.84 16.08 -10.98
N PHE A 207 -11.29 14.87 -11.10
CA PHE A 207 -10.24 14.52 -12.04
C PHE A 207 -10.74 13.81 -13.30
N GLY A 208 -12.07 13.78 -13.50
CA GLY A 208 -12.69 13.21 -14.70
C GLY A 208 -12.75 11.68 -14.71
N GLY A 209 -12.69 11.04 -13.54
CA GLY A 209 -12.90 9.60 -13.41
C GLY A 209 -14.33 9.19 -13.77
N VAL A 210 -14.46 7.99 -14.36
CA VAL A 210 -15.72 7.36 -14.75
C VAL A 210 -15.76 5.97 -14.14
N TRP A 211 -16.74 5.73 -13.26
CA TRP A 211 -17.02 4.40 -12.73
C TRP A 211 -18.01 3.66 -13.62
N MET A 212 -17.93 2.33 -13.62
CA MET A 212 -18.86 1.46 -14.35
C MET A 212 -19.22 0.22 -13.55
N ALA A 213 -20.49 -0.14 -13.54
CA ALA A 213 -20.98 -1.35 -12.89
C ALA A 213 -22.14 -1.97 -13.66
N ASP A 214 -22.28 -3.30 -13.54
CA ASP A 214 -23.53 -3.98 -13.85
C ASP A 214 -24.28 -4.25 -12.54
N PRO A 215 -25.35 -3.49 -12.24
CA PRO A 215 -26.08 -3.62 -10.99
C PRO A 215 -26.77 -4.98 -10.84
N THR A 216 -27.01 -5.70 -11.95
CA THR A 216 -27.61 -7.05 -11.92
C THR A 216 -26.61 -8.13 -11.53
N GLY A 217 -25.31 -7.85 -11.63
CA GLY A 217 -24.25 -8.85 -11.46
C GLY A 217 -24.10 -9.81 -12.64
N ALA A 218 -24.85 -9.63 -13.73
CA ALA A 218 -24.81 -10.51 -14.91
C ALA A 218 -23.45 -10.47 -15.62
N ASN A 219 -22.77 -9.31 -15.62
CA ASN A 219 -21.39 -9.14 -16.06
C ASN A 219 -20.56 -8.33 -15.05
N PRO A 220 -19.83 -8.99 -14.13
CA PRO A 220 -18.98 -8.32 -13.15
C PRO A 220 -17.61 -7.87 -13.71
N PHE A 221 -17.27 -8.20 -14.95
CA PHE A 221 -15.93 -8.01 -15.52
C PHE A 221 -15.82 -6.83 -16.50
N LEU A 222 -16.55 -5.75 -16.24
CA LEU A 222 -16.46 -4.51 -17.04
C LEU A 222 -15.06 -3.88 -16.90
N SER A 223 -14.42 -3.49 -18.01
CA SER A 223 -13.02 -2.98 -18.02
C SER A 223 -12.86 -1.55 -18.54
N GLY A 224 -13.94 -0.83 -18.86
CA GLY A 224 -13.87 0.52 -19.44
C GLY A 224 -13.83 1.68 -18.43
N ALA A 225 -13.81 1.40 -17.12
CA ALA A 225 -13.77 2.43 -16.09
C ALA A 225 -12.39 3.13 -16.08
N LYS A 226 -12.38 4.41 -15.71
CA LYS A 226 -11.17 5.24 -15.58
C LYS A 226 -11.14 5.93 -14.23
N PRO A 227 -10.02 5.90 -13.48
CA PRO A 227 -9.96 6.54 -12.18
C PRO A 227 -9.82 8.08 -12.31
N ASN A 228 -9.28 8.55 -13.43
CA ASN A 228 -9.11 9.96 -13.77
C ASN A 228 -8.81 10.11 -15.28
N ALA A 229 -8.75 11.34 -15.78
CA ALA A 229 -8.62 11.65 -17.20
C ALA A 229 -7.24 11.34 -17.83
N TRP A 230 -6.19 11.12 -17.02
CA TRP A 230 -4.83 10.87 -17.50
C TRP A 230 -4.38 9.41 -17.36
N THR A 231 -5.21 8.56 -16.75
CA THR A 231 -4.93 7.13 -16.59
C THR A 231 -5.69 6.35 -17.69
N PRO A 232 -5.01 5.43 -18.41
CA PRO A 232 -5.70 4.52 -19.32
C PRO A 232 -6.79 3.71 -18.61
N ALA A 233 -7.91 3.40 -19.28
CA ALA A 233 -8.90 2.44 -18.75
C ALA A 233 -8.27 1.07 -18.52
N ILE A 234 -8.90 0.20 -17.73
CA ILE A 234 -8.37 -1.13 -17.42
C ILE A 234 -8.08 -1.94 -18.70
N ASN A 235 -8.95 -1.87 -19.71
CA ASN A 235 -8.76 -2.52 -21.01
C ASN A 235 -7.82 -1.78 -22.00
N GLU A 236 -7.25 -0.65 -21.60
CA GLU A 236 -6.25 0.08 -22.39
C GLU A 236 -4.84 -0.26 -21.87
N THR A 237 -3.86 -0.27 -22.79
CA THR A 237 -2.48 -0.62 -22.47
C THR A 237 -1.86 0.36 -21.47
N TRP A 238 -1.24 -0.16 -20.42
CA TRP A 238 -0.35 0.61 -19.54
C TRP A 238 1.05 0.67 -20.16
N THR A 239 1.54 1.88 -20.45
CA THR A 239 2.84 2.11 -21.09
C THR A 239 3.89 2.46 -20.04
N TRP A 240 4.71 1.49 -19.66
CA TRP A 240 5.82 1.71 -18.74
C TRP A 240 6.81 2.75 -19.25
N GLY A 241 7.24 3.65 -18.36
CA GLY A 241 8.15 4.76 -18.67
C GLY A 241 7.43 6.02 -19.16
N LYS A 242 6.13 5.93 -19.43
CA LYS A 242 5.25 7.05 -19.76
C LYS A 242 4.15 7.23 -18.71
N ASP A 243 3.41 6.18 -18.43
CA ASP A 243 2.35 6.18 -17.42
C ASP A 243 2.98 6.04 -16.04
N LYS A 244 2.42 6.76 -15.05
CA LYS A 244 2.97 6.82 -13.68
C LYS A 244 2.00 6.25 -12.67
N ILE A 245 2.51 5.41 -11.77
CA ILE A 245 1.78 4.89 -10.63
C ILE A 245 1.67 5.96 -9.55
N TYR A 246 0.44 6.31 -9.20
CA TYR A 246 0.05 7.05 -8.01
C TYR A 246 -0.84 6.14 -7.18
N GLY A 247 -0.25 5.43 -6.24
CA GLY A 247 -0.91 4.34 -5.52
C GLY A 247 -0.92 4.51 -4.01
N VAL A 248 -1.77 3.72 -3.36
CA VAL A 248 -1.77 3.50 -1.92
C VAL A 248 -1.79 2.02 -1.62
N ASN A 249 -1.22 1.63 -0.48
CA ASN A 249 -1.37 0.30 0.07
C ASN A 249 -2.69 0.17 0.83
N LEU A 250 -3.25 -1.03 0.87
CA LEU A 250 -4.39 -1.40 1.72
C LEU A 250 -3.90 -2.27 2.90
N GLY A 251 -2.86 -1.79 3.60
CA GLY A 251 -2.26 -2.44 4.77
C GLY A 251 -3.20 -2.54 5.96
N GLY A 252 -2.93 -3.47 6.88
CA GLY A 252 -3.79 -3.75 8.04
C GLY A 252 -5.14 -4.43 7.74
N TRP A 253 -5.45 -4.69 6.47
CA TRP A 253 -6.75 -5.25 6.08
C TRP A 253 -6.78 -6.78 6.15
N PHE A 254 -5.97 -7.47 5.32
CA PHE A 254 -5.92 -8.94 5.28
C PHE A 254 -4.77 -9.54 6.10
N ILE A 255 -3.82 -8.69 6.51
CA ILE A 255 -2.78 -8.97 7.48
C ILE A 255 -2.90 -7.89 8.56
N LEU A 256 -3.08 -8.29 9.81
CA LEU A 256 -3.24 -7.37 10.93
C LEU A 256 -1.89 -6.87 11.41
N GLU A 257 -1.76 -5.56 11.47
CA GLU A 257 -0.56 -4.88 11.93
C GLU A 257 -0.87 -4.03 13.15
N PRO A 258 -0.10 -4.15 14.25
CA PRO A 258 -0.37 -3.46 15.50
C PRO A 258 -0.63 -1.97 15.37
N PHE A 259 0.17 -1.26 14.58
CA PHE A 259 0.04 0.20 14.47
C PHE A 259 -1.08 0.63 13.52
N ILE A 260 -1.49 -0.24 12.58
CA ILE A 260 -2.59 0.04 11.64
C ILE A 260 -3.94 -0.26 12.28
N THR A 261 -4.05 -1.33 13.07
CA THR A 261 -5.29 -1.73 13.76
C THR A 261 -5.09 -1.81 15.28
N PRO A 262 -4.67 -0.71 15.95
CA PRO A 262 -4.20 -0.74 17.34
C PRO A 262 -5.26 -1.19 18.34
N ALA A 263 -6.54 -0.89 18.11
CA ALA A 263 -7.61 -1.31 19.02
C ALA A 263 -7.68 -2.84 19.19
N LEU A 264 -7.40 -3.63 18.15
CA LEU A 264 -7.39 -5.10 18.23
C LEU A 264 -6.26 -5.59 19.15
N PHE A 265 -5.08 -4.97 19.08
CA PHE A 265 -3.93 -5.35 19.90
C PHE A 265 -4.01 -4.80 21.33
N GLN A 266 -4.62 -3.63 21.54
CA GLN A 266 -4.91 -3.11 22.88
C GLN A 266 -5.89 -4.01 23.66
N ALA A 267 -6.80 -4.71 22.97
CA ALA A 267 -7.68 -5.70 23.59
C ALA A 267 -6.93 -6.98 24.02
N TYR A 268 -5.78 -7.27 23.41
CA TYR A 268 -4.93 -8.42 23.70
C TYR A 268 -3.46 -7.99 23.88
N PRO A 269 -3.08 -7.33 25.00
CA PRO A 269 -1.76 -6.70 25.16
C PRO A 269 -0.55 -7.66 25.08
N ALA A 270 -0.77 -8.97 25.18
CA ALA A 270 0.26 -9.99 25.01
C ALA A 270 0.48 -10.39 23.53
N ALA A 271 -0.35 -9.91 22.61
CA ALA A 271 -0.18 -10.13 21.18
C ALA A 271 0.81 -9.11 20.60
N SER A 272 1.73 -9.59 19.76
CA SER A 272 2.71 -8.76 19.04
C SER A 272 2.54 -8.79 17.53
N ASP A 273 1.75 -9.74 17.02
CA ASP A 273 1.53 -10.05 15.61
C ASP A 273 0.18 -10.78 15.44
N GLU A 274 -0.23 -11.03 14.20
CA GLU A 274 -1.50 -11.72 13.92
C GLU A 274 -1.52 -13.17 14.43
N TRP A 275 -0.37 -13.85 14.44
CA TRP A 275 -0.26 -15.20 15.00
C TRP A 275 -0.70 -15.25 16.48
N THR A 276 -0.05 -14.43 17.30
CA THR A 276 -0.31 -14.36 18.74
C THR A 276 -1.68 -13.76 19.03
N LEU A 277 -2.10 -12.74 18.27
CA LEU A 277 -3.45 -12.18 18.37
C LEU A 277 -4.52 -13.24 18.08
N SER A 278 -4.39 -13.99 16.99
CA SER A 278 -5.36 -15.03 16.59
C SER A 278 -5.44 -16.16 17.61
N ALA A 279 -4.31 -16.58 18.17
CA ALA A 279 -4.27 -17.61 19.21
C ALA A 279 -4.96 -17.13 20.50
N LEU A 280 -4.61 -15.93 20.98
CA LEU A 280 -5.16 -15.36 22.21
C LEU A 280 -6.65 -15.03 22.08
N TRP A 281 -7.05 -14.44 20.95
CA TRP A 281 -8.44 -14.10 20.67
C TRP A 281 -9.30 -15.35 20.63
N ARG A 282 -8.90 -16.36 19.84
CA ARG A 282 -9.59 -17.64 19.77
C ARG A 282 -9.70 -18.32 21.13
N ALA A 283 -8.63 -18.33 21.93
CA ALA A 283 -8.67 -18.90 23.28
C ALA A 283 -9.65 -18.16 24.21
N ALA A 284 -9.80 -16.84 24.04
CA ALA A 284 -10.68 -16.02 24.87
C ALA A 284 -12.17 -16.16 24.52
N VAL A 285 -12.52 -16.26 23.23
CA VAL A 285 -13.93 -16.19 22.77
C VAL A 285 -14.44 -17.44 22.06
N GLY A 286 -13.56 -18.39 21.75
CA GLY A 286 -13.86 -19.57 20.93
C GLY A 286 -13.84 -19.31 19.42
N ASP A 287 -13.74 -20.38 18.63
CA ASP A 287 -13.54 -20.32 17.18
C ASP A 287 -14.61 -19.51 16.43
N GLN A 288 -15.88 -19.71 16.79
CA GLN A 288 -16.99 -19.07 16.08
C GLN A 288 -16.98 -17.55 16.27
N ALA A 289 -16.77 -17.06 17.50
CA ALA A 289 -16.75 -15.63 17.78
C ALA A 289 -15.48 -14.96 17.25
N PHE A 290 -14.33 -15.64 17.29
CA PHE A 290 -13.10 -15.19 16.63
C PHE A 290 -13.31 -15.03 15.13
N SER A 291 -13.86 -16.06 14.47
CA SER A 291 -14.10 -16.04 13.02
C SER A 291 -15.05 -14.91 12.62
N ALA A 292 -16.14 -14.72 13.38
CA ALA A 292 -17.08 -13.64 13.13
C ALA A 292 -16.45 -12.25 13.27
N ALA A 293 -15.57 -12.05 14.26
CA ALA A 293 -14.93 -10.76 14.49
C ALA A 293 -13.82 -10.45 13.46
N MET A 294 -13.06 -11.45 13.03
CA MET A 294 -12.13 -11.30 11.90
C MET A 294 -12.87 -11.01 10.59
N GLU A 295 -13.99 -11.69 10.34
CA GLU A 295 -14.82 -11.43 9.17
C GLU A 295 -15.44 -10.02 9.22
N ASP A 296 -15.82 -9.52 10.40
CA ASP A 296 -16.27 -8.13 10.60
C ASP A 296 -15.17 -7.11 10.23
N HIS A 297 -13.92 -7.35 10.65
CA HIS A 297 -12.78 -6.54 10.23
C HIS A 297 -12.60 -6.55 8.71
N TYR A 298 -12.58 -7.75 8.08
CA TYR A 298 -12.47 -7.85 6.63
C TYR A 298 -13.63 -7.17 5.89
N ALA A 299 -14.83 -7.19 6.47
CA ALA A 299 -16.02 -6.60 5.89
C ALA A 299 -16.03 -5.07 5.94
N ASN A 300 -15.50 -4.48 7.01
CA ASN A 300 -15.74 -3.08 7.36
C ASN A 300 -14.47 -2.21 7.44
N PHE A 301 -13.27 -2.80 7.53
CA PHE A 301 -12.06 -2.00 7.61
C PHE A 301 -11.82 -1.22 6.31
N ILE A 302 -11.85 -1.86 5.13
CA ILE A 302 -11.88 -1.18 3.84
C ILE A 302 -13.19 -1.50 3.12
N THR A 303 -13.79 -0.48 2.54
CA THR A 303 -15.13 -0.49 1.94
C THR A 303 -15.10 0.02 0.50
N GLU A 304 -16.23 -0.06 -0.20
CA GLU A 304 -16.36 0.52 -1.54
C GLU A 304 -16.12 2.03 -1.55
N ALA A 305 -16.56 2.73 -0.49
CA ALA A 305 -16.36 4.17 -0.35
C ALA A 305 -14.87 4.55 -0.33
N ASP A 306 -14.01 3.70 0.23
CA ASP A 306 -12.56 3.90 0.20
C ASP A 306 -12.02 3.87 -1.23
N PHE A 307 -12.42 2.90 -2.06
CA PHE A 307 -12.01 2.85 -3.48
C PHE A 307 -12.49 4.05 -4.28
N ALA A 308 -13.71 4.51 -4.02
CA ALA A 308 -14.23 5.73 -4.62
C ALA A 308 -13.41 6.97 -4.22
N GLN A 309 -13.02 7.08 -2.95
CA GLN A 309 -12.17 8.16 -2.44
C GLN A 309 -10.74 8.09 -2.99
N ILE A 310 -10.16 6.90 -3.13
CA ILE A 310 -8.85 6.70 -3.75
C ILE A 310 -8.86 7.24 -5.18
N ALA A 311 -9.85 6.86 -6.00
CA ALA A 311 -10.01 7.45 -7.34
C ALA A 311 -10.25 8.97 -7.29
N GLY A 312 -11.09 9.42 -6.35
CA GLY A 312 -11.40 10.84 -6.12
C GLY A 312 -10.19 11.69 -5.70
N ALA A 313 -9.16 11.08 -5.11
CA ALA A 313 -7.88 11.70 -4.78
C ALA A 313 -6.90 11.74 -5.95
N GLY A 314 -7.33 11.33 -7.16
CA GLY A 314 -6.49 11.30 -8.36
C GLY A 314 -5.52 10.11 -8.41
N LEU A 315 -5.65 9.15 -7.49
CA LEU A 315 -4.87 7.93 -7.48
C LEU A 315 -5.39 6.93 -8.53
N ASN A 316 -4.52 6.06 -9.01
CA ASN A 316 -4.82 5.15 -10.11
C ASN A 316 -4.46 3.69 -9.86
N TRP A 317 -3.81 3.40 -8.74
CA TRP A 317 -3.43 2.05 -8.34
C TRP A 317 -3.69 1.79 -6.86
N VAL A 318 -3.89 0.52 -6.51
CA VAL A 318 -3.77 0.01 -5.15
C VAL A 318 -2.79 -1.14 -5.09
N ARG A 319 -1.97 -1.19 -4.03
CA ARG A 319 -1.25 -2.41 -3.63
C ARG A 319 -2.05 -3.11 -2.54
N ILE A 320 -2.37 -4.39 -2.76
CA ILE A 320 -3.18 -5.20 -1.85
C ILE A 320 -2.28 -6.29 -1.25
N PRO A 321 -1.77 -6.09 -0.03
CA PRO A 321 -1.13 -7.16 0.74
C PRO A 321 -2.11 -8.31 0.98
N ILE A 322 -1.75 -9.51 0.54
CA ILE A 322 -2.51 -10.74 0.77
C ILE A 322 -1.65 -11.77 1.51
N PRO A 323 -2.24 -12.53 2.44
CA PRO A 323 -1.51 -13.57 3.14
C PRO A 323 -1.64 -14.92 2.45
N PHE A 324 -0.72 -15.84 2.77
CA PHE A 324 -0.83 -17.22 2.28
C PHE A 324 -2.05 -17.95 2.86
N TRP A 325 -2.52 -17.56 4.05
CA TRP A 325 -3.72 -18.15 4.65
C TRP A 325 -5.03 -17.76 3.95
N ALA A 326 -4.98 -16.85 2.96
CA ALA A 326 -6.07 -16.68 2.00
C ALA A 326 -6.31 -17.96 1.17
N ILE A 327 -5.29 -18.81 1.02
CA ILE A 327 -5.35 -20.10 0.33
C ILE A 327 -5.57 -21.24 1.33
N GLY A 328 -4.77 -21.29 2.39
CA GLY A 328 -4.84 -22.36 3.37
C GLY A 328 -3.84 -22.24 4.51
N VAL A 329 -4.16 -22.89 5.62
CA VAL A 329 -3.29 -23.07 6.79
C VAL A 329 -3.01 -24.55 7.00
N TRP A 330 -1.96 -24.87 7.75
CA TRP A 330 -1.63 -26.24 8.11
C TRP A 330 -1.83 -26.48 9.61
N SER A 331 -2.56 -27.55 9.95
CA SER A 331 -2.80 -27.98 11.33
C SER A 331 -1.59 -28.70 11.94
N ASP A 332 -0.63 -29.11 11.12
CA ASP A 332 0.65 -29.69 11.52
C ASP A 332 1.74 -29.07 10.66
N ILE A 333 2.60 -28.28 11.30
CA ILE A 333 3.78 -27.67 10.68
C ILE A 333 5.08 -28.14 11.35
N GLY A 334 5.04 -29.32 11.96
CA GLY A 334 6.13 -29.91 12.73
C GLY A 334 5.98 -29.69 14.23
N THR A 335 7.05 -30.01 14.96
CA THR A 335 7.02 -30.05 16.43
C THR A 335 8.00 -29.08 17.08
N ASP A 336 7.56 -28.45 18.18
CA ASP A 336 8.43 -27.86 19.20
C ASP A 336 8.62 -28.88 20.34
N GLY A 337 9.76 -29.55 20.34
CA GLY A 337 10.01 -30.70 21.20
C GLY A 337 9.04 -31.85 20.90
N THR A 338 8.07 -32.07 21.78
CA THR A 338 7.03 -33.11 21.63
C THR A 338 5.66 -32.55 21.27
N HIS A 339 5.52 -31.24 21.12
CA HIS A 339 4.23 -30.60 20.85
C HIS A 339 4.10 -30.27 19.38
N GLN A 340 3.02 -30.75 18.76
CA GLN A 340 2.65 -30.38 17.41
C GLN A 340 2.28 -28.90 17.36
N VAL A 341 2.78 -28.19 16.35
CA VAL A 341 2.48 -26.79 16.10
C VAL A 341 1.43 -26.70 15.00
N ALA A 342 0.47 -25.79 15.17
CA ALA A 342 -0.59 -25.49 14.20
C ALA A 342 -0.62 -23.98 13.93
N GLU A 343 -0.91 -23.60 12.70
CA GLU A 343 -1.07 -22.19 12.33
C GLU A 343 -2.43 -21.65 12.82
N PRO A 344 -2.47 -20.52 13.56
CA PRO A 344 -3.69 -20.03 14.19
C PRO A 344 -4.50 -19.09 13.29
N PHE A 345 -4.07 -18.80 12.06
CA PHE A 345 -4.74 -17.82 11.20
C PHE A 345 -6.16 -18.25 10.80
N LEU A 346 -7.01 -17.28 10.44
CA LEU A 346 -8.33 -17.58 9.90
C LEU A 346 -8.22 -18.02 8.44
N GLU A 347 -8.34 -19.33 8.22
CA GLU A 347 -8.14 -19.95 6.92
C GLU A 347 -9.19 -19.51 5.88
N THR A 348 -8.75 -19.12 4.68
CA THR A 348 -9.53 -18.85 3.45
C THR A 348 -10.56 -17.72 3.47
N VAL A 349 -11.00 -17.25 4.63
CA VAL A 349 -12.11 -16.28 4.73
C VAL A 349 -11.78 -14.94 4.06
N CYS A 350 -10.55 -14.45 4.19
CA CYS A 350 -10.15 -13.16 3.61
C CYS A 350 -10.20 -13.14 2.07
N TRP A 351 -10.11 -14.31 1.39
CA TRP A 351 -10.15 -14.38 -0.07
C TRP A 351 -11.44 -13.81 -0.67
N LYS A 352 -12.59 -14.06 -0.02
CA LYS A 352 -13.89 -13.47 -0.41
C LYS A 352 -13.83 -11.94 -0.46
N TYR A 353 -13.11 -11.33 0.48
CA TYR A 353 -12.97 -9.88 0.59
C TYR A 353 -11.92 -9.33 -0.36
N ILE A 354 -10.85 -10.09 -0.66
CA ILE A 354 -9.89 -9.78 -1.72
C ILE A 354 -10.63 -9.70 -3.06
N VAL A 355 -11.43 -10.70 -3.42
CA VAL A 355 -12.22 -10.70 -4.67
C VAL A 355 -13.22 -9.53 -4.72
N ARG A 356 -13.84 -9.19 -3.59
CA ARG A 356 -14.71 -8.01 -3.48
C ARG A 356 -13.94 -6.71 -3.73
N ALA A 357 -12.75 -6.58 -3.18
CA ALA A 357 -11.85 -5.44 -3.42
C ALA A 357 -11.47 -5.31 -4.90
N LEU A 358 -11.18 -6.42 -5.58
CA LEU A 358 -10.92 -6.44 -7.03
C LEU A 358 -12.14 -5.95 -7.83
N GLY A 359 -13.35 -6.30 -7.39
CA GLY A 359 -14.59 -5.78 -7.97
C GLY A 359 -14.71 -4.26 -7.83
N TRP A 360 -14.36 -3.71 -6.67
CA TRP A 360 -14.34 -2.26 -6.45
C TRP A 360 -13.24 -1.57 -7.26
N ALA A 361 -12.03 -2.11 -7.28
CA ALA A 361 -10.92 -1.62 -8.10
C ALA A 361 -11.36 -1.51 -9.56
N ARG A 362 -11.98 -2.58 -10.09
CA ARG A 362 -12.55 -2.63 -11.43
C ARG A 362 -13.62 -1.58 -11.67
N LYS A 363 -14.58 -1.43 -10.75
CA LYS A 363 -15.67 -0.46 -10.83
C LYS A 363 -15.15 0.98 -10.99
N TYR A 364 -14.07 1.33 -10.31
CA TYR A 364 -13.49 2.68 -10.31
C TYR A 364 -12.28 2.86 -11.25
N GLY A 365 -11.93 1.85 -12.05
CA GLY A 365 -10.81 1.93 -13.00
C GLY A 365 -9.42 1.86 -12.36
N ILE A 366 -9.31 1.39 -11.12
CA ILE A 366 -8.07 1.31 -10.36
C ILE A 366 -7.36 -0.01 -10.67
N ARG A 367 -6.08 0.05 -11.06
CA ARG A 367 -5.24 -1.14 -11.27
C ARG A 367 -4.68 -1.68 -9.96
N VAL A 368 -4.33 -2.96 -9.95
CA VAL A 368 -3.93 -3.67 -8.73
C VAL A 368 -2.51 -4.20 -8.86
N ASN A 369 -1.69 -3.89 -7.85
CA ASN A 369 -0.54 -4.71 -7.47
C ASN A 369 -1.01 -5.67 -6.38
N LEU A 370 -1.15 -6.96 -6.71
CA LEU A 370 -1.44 -7.97 -5.70
C LEU A 370 -0.11 -8.39 -5.07
N ASP A 371 0.00 -8.39 -3.76
CA ASP A 371 1.29 -8.60 -3.09
C ASP A 371 1.20 -9.73 -2.08
N LEU A 372 1.97 -10.80 -2.28
CA LEU A 372 2.05 -11.90 -1.33
C LEU A 372 2.94 -11.50 -0.15
N HIS A 373 2.29 -11.00 0.89
CA HIS A 373 2.93 -10.27 1.98
C HIS A 373 3.56 -11.18 3.04
N THR A 374 3.18 -12.45 3.05
CA THR A 374 3.56 -13.42 4.08
C THR A 374 4.08 -14.71 3.46
N ALA A 375 5.19 -15.23 3.97
CA ALA A 375 5.70 -16.56 3.62
C ALA A 375 5.58 -17.53 4.81
N PRO A 376 5.33 -18.83 4.56
CA PRO A 376 5.50 -19.86 5.58
C PRO A 376 6.88 -19.79 6.22
N GLY A 377 6.93 -19.79 7.56
CA GLY A 377 8.17 -19.64 8.33
C GLY A 377 8.70 -18.22 8.45
N SER A 378 8.00 -17.21 7.90
CA SER A 378 8.40 -15.81 7.80
C SER A 378 9.66 -15.56 6.97
N GLN A 379 9.57 -14.58 6.07
CA GLN A 379 10.67 -14.11 5.23
C GLN A 379 11.49 -12.97 5.84
N ASN A 380 11.03 -12.37 6.94
CA ASN A 380 11.69 -11.21 7.56
C ASN A 380 11.65 -11.17 9.10
N GLY A 381 10.84 -12.01 9.74
CA GLY A 381 10.71 -12.07 11.19
C GLY A 381 9.95 -10.89 11.80
N TYR A 382 9.27 -10.08 10.98
CA TYR A 382 8.50 -8.92 11.40
C TYR A 382 7.00 -9.24 11.53
N ASN A 383 6.26 -8.44 12.31
CA ASN A 383 4.85 -8.68 12.61
C ASN A 383 3.95 -8.78 11.36
N HIS A 384 4.18 -7.94 10.36
CA HIS A 384 3.48 -7.91 9.07
C HIS A 384 3.79 -9.12 8.15
N SER A 385 4.74 -10.01 8.51
CA SER A 385 4.84 -11.33 7.86
C SER A 385 3.86 -12.37 8.44
N GLY A 386 3.05 -11.97 9.42
CA GLY A 386 2.07 -12.78 10.15
C GLY A 386 2.57 -13.28 11.51
N LYS A 387 3.88 -13.51 11.65
CA LYS A 387 4.51 -13.95 12.91
C LYS A 387 5.91 -13.35 13.05
N GLY A 388 6.13 -12.62 14.14
CA GLY A 388 7.45 -12.11 14.49
C GLY A 388 8.42 -13.19 14.96
N GLY A 389 9.72 -12.92 14.86
CA GLY A 389 10.78 -13.77 15.39
C GLY A 389 11.76 -14.26 14.31
N GLN A 390 11.93 -15.58 14.20
CA GLN A 390 12.93 -16.17 13.32
C GLN A 390 12.48 -16.16 11.85
N VAL A 391 13.41 -15.87 10.95
CA VAL A 391 13.26 -16.12 9.50
C VAL A 391 13.56 -17.59 9.23
N ASN A 392 12.55 -18.38 8.87
CA ASN A 392 12.67 -19.78 8.48
C ASN A 392 12.28 -20.03 7.02
N PHE A 393 11.89 -18.99 6.26
CA PHE A 393 11.77 -19.07 4.82
C PHE A 393 13.15 -19.03 4.17
N LEU A 394 13.50 -20.08 3.41
CA LEU A 394 14.81 -20.23 2.74
C LEU A 394 16.03 -20.08 3.66
N ASN A 395 15.84 -20.33 4.95
CA ASN A 395 16.85 -20.22 6.01
C ASN A 395 16.65 -21.33 7.06
N GLY A 396 17.74 -21.97 7.49
CA GLY A 396 17.69 -23.02 8.50
C GLY A 396 17.09 -24.36 8.03
N PRO A 397 16.96 -25.34 8.93
CA PRO A 397 16.55 -26.70 8.59
C PRO A 397 15.22 -26.79 7.83
N MET A 398 14.24 -25.95 8.13
CA MET A 398 12.94 -25.92 7.44
C MET A 398 12.88 -25.00 6.22
N GLY A 399 14.00 -24.36 5.87
CA GLY A 399 14.10 -23.33 4.83
C GLY A 399 13.56 -23.75 3.46
N VAL A 400 13.96 -24.92 2.98
CA VAL A 400 13.55 -25.43 1.66
C VAL A 400 12.08 -25.84 1.66
N ALA A 401 11.62 -26.60 2.64
CA ALA A 401 10.22 -26.99 2.78
C ALA A 401 9.28 -25.77 2.79
N ASN A 402 9.63 -24.73 3.55
CA ASN A 402 8.88 -23.48 3.57
C ASN A 402 8.85 -22.78 2.20
N ALA A 403 9.96 -22.79 1.48
CA ALA A 403 10.04 -22.23 0.13
C ALA A 403 9.24 -23.04 -0.91
N GLU A 404 9.19 -24.37 -0.80
CA GLU A 404 8.34 -25.22 -1.65
C GLU A 404 6.86 -24.93 -1.43
N ARG A 405 6.44 -24.76 -0.18
CA ARG A 405 5.06 -24.34 0.16
C ARG A 405 4.73 -22.96 -0.40
N MET A 406 5.69 -22.03 -0.35
CA MET A 406 5.53 -20.71 -0.95
C MET A 406 5.36 -20.77 -2.47
N LEU A 407 6.14 -21.60 -3.18
CA LEU A 407 6.00 -21.79 -4.64
C LEU A 407 4.62 -22.33 -5.00
N ASP A 408 4.06 -23.25 -4.20
CA ASP A 408 2.72 -23.78 -4.44
C ASP A 408 1.63 -22.70 -4.29
N TYR A 409 1.79 -21.78 -3.32
CA TYR A 409 0.88 -20.64 -3.17
C TYR A 409 1.01 -19.61 -4.30
N ILE A 410 2.24 -19.29 -4.72
CA ILE A 410 2.50 -18.43 -5.88
C ILE A 410 1.83 -19.03 -7.13
N ARG A 411 1.94 -20.35 -7.35
CA ARG A 411 1.31 -21.06 -8.45
C ARG A 411 -0.21 -20.88 -8.45
N ILE A 412 -0.86 -21.13 -7.31
CA ILE A 412 -2.32 -21.00 -7.14
C ILE A 412 -2.78 -19.56 -7.44
N ILE A 413 -2.06 -18.56 -6.94
CA ILE A 413 -2.41 -17.14 -7.19
C ILE A 413 -2.24 -16.79 -8.67
N VAL A 414 -1.12 -17.20 -9.28
CA VAL A 414 -0.79 -16.88 -10.68
C VAL A 414 -1.81 -17.51 -11.64
N GLU A 415 -2.24 -18.74 -11.37
CA GLU A 415 -3.30 -19.41 -12.11
C GLU A 415 -4.63 -18.67 -11.99
N PHE A 416 -4.94 -18.09 -10.83
CA PHE A 416 -6.13 -17.26 -10.67
C PHE A 416 -6.02 -15.94 -11.44
N ILE A 417 -4.98 -15.14 -11.20
CA ILE A 417 -4.86 -13.76 -11.73
C ILE A 417 -4.56 -13.72 -13.23
N SER A 418 -4.09 -14.81 -13.83
CA SER A 418 -3.80 -14.89 -15.27
C SER A 418 -5.03 -15.22 -16.10
N GLN A 419 -6.16 -15.58 -15.49
CA GLN A 419 -7.41 -15.76 -16.21
C GLN A 419 -7.83 -14.44 -16.90
N PRO A 420 -8.46 -14.49 -18.09
CA PRO A 420 -8.85 -13.30 -18.85
C PRO A 420 -9.71 -12.30 -18.05
N GLU A 421 -10.48 -12.79 -17.09
CA GLU A 421 -11.31 -12.01 -16.19
C GLU A 421 -10.51 -11.08 -15.25
N TRP A 422 -9.23 -11.37 -15.00
CA TRP A 422 -8.38 -10.69 -14.01
C TRP A 422 -7.11 -10.06 -14.60
N ALA A 423 -6.60 -10.58 -15.72
CA ALA A 423 -5.28 -10.23 -16.25
C ALA A 423 -5.09 -8.72 -16.48
N ASP A 424 -6.09 -8.03 -17.02
CA ASP A 424 -6.01 -6.57 -17.27
C ASP A 424 -6.08 -5.73 -15.97
N LEU A 425 -6.74 -6.25 -14.94
CA LEU A 425 -6.94 -5.57 -13.66
C LEU A 425 -5.70 -5.69 -12.77
N ILE A 426 -5.03 -6.84 -12.81
CA ILE A 426 -3.90 -7.21 -11.95
C ILE A 426 -2.63 -7.38 -12.80
N PRO A 427 -2.08 -6.30 -13.37
CA PRO A 427 -0.88 -6.38 -14.21
C PRO A 427 0.41 -6.59 -13.42
N MET A 428 0.39 -6.54 -12.08
CA MET A 428 1.56 -6.67 -11.21
C MET A 428 1.28 -7.65 -10.05
N PHE A 429 2.22 -8.55 -9.80
CA PHE A 429 2.18 -9.49 -8.67
C PHE A 429 3.50 -9.49 -7.89
N GLY A 430 3.49 -9.01 -6.65
CA GLY A 430 4.58 -9.14 -5.68
C GLY A 430 4.66 -10.55 -5.14
N ILE A 431 5.75 -11.27 -5.43
CA ILE A 431 5.85 -12.70 -5.08
C ILE A 431 6.38 -12.95 -3.67
N VAL A 432 7.15 -12.01 -3.10
CA VAL A 432 7.62 -12.06 -1.71
C VAL A 432 7.84 -10.62 -1.22
N ASN A 433 7.05 -10.18 -0.25
CA ASN A 433 7.27 -8.91 0.43
C ASN A 433 8.52 -8.97 1.31
N GLU A 434 9.41 -7.97 1.23
CA GLU A 434 10.43 -7.70 2.25
C GLU A 434 11.32 -8.88 2.69
N ALA A 435 11.74 -9.77 1.79
CA ALA A 435 12.66 -10.86 2.15
C ALA A 435 13.97 -10.32 2.76
N LEU A 436 14.30 -10.69 4.00
CA LEU A 436 15.45 -10.16 4.73
C LEU A 436 16.77 -10.81 4.26
N LEU A 437 17.49 -10.16 3.33
CA LEU A 437 18.64 -10.78 2.68
C LEU A 437 19.92 -10.83 3.50
N SER A 438 20.00 -10.02 4.56
CA SER A 438 21.05 -10.16 5.57
C SER A 438 20.97 -11.52 6.28
N THR A 439 19.81 -12.19 6.26
CA THR A 439 19.61 -13.54 6.79
C THR A 439 19.55 -14.59 5.69
N ILE A 440 18.72 -14.40 4.67
CA ILE A 440 18.47 -15.40 3.61
C ILE A 440 19.66 -15.54 2.65
N GLY A 441 20.32 -14.43 2.34
CA GLY A 441 21.35 -14.35 1.30
C GLY A 441 20.80 -14.06 -0.09
N LYS A 442 21.49 -13.17 -0.81
CA LYS A 442 21.07 -12.71 -2.15
C LYS A 442 21.09 -13.82 -3.20
N SER A 443 22.09 -14.70 -3.18
CA SER A 443 22.17 -15.80 -4.15
C SER A 443 21.02 -16.79 -3.97
N GLN A 444 20.69 -17.13 -2.72
CA GLN A 444 19.61 -18.04 -2.37
C GLN A 444 18.26 -17.50 -2.85
N ILE A 445 17.94 -16.25 -2.51
CA ILE A 445 16.67 -15.65 -2.95
C ILE A 445 16.62 -15.49 -4.48
N THR A 446 17.76 -15.22 -5.15
CA THR A 446 17.81 -15.13 -6.61
C THR A 446 17.47 -16.46 -7.26
N SER A 447 17.95 -17.58 -6.72
CA SER A 447 17.55 -18.92 -7.17
C SER A 447 16.06 -19.18 -6.96
N PHE A 448 15.48 -18.75 -5.84
CA PHE A 448 14.03 -18.83 -5.62
C PHE A 448 13.25 -17.98 -6.63
N TYR A 449 13.68 -16.74 -6.87
CA TYR A 449 13.04 -15.85 -7.86
C TYR A 449 13.14 -16.38 -9.28
N LEU A 450 14.26 -16.98 -9.68
CA LEU A 450 14.38 -17.63 -10.98
C LEU A 450 13.47 -18.86 -11.09
N GLN A 451 13.37 -19.67 -10.03
CA GLN A 451 12.44 -20.80 -9.98
C GLN A 451 10.98 -20.35 -10.09
N ALA A 452 10.59 -19.31 -9.34
CA ALA A 452 9.27 -18.71 -9.41
C ALA A 452 9.00 -18.10 -10.79
N HIS A 453 9.95 -17.36 -11.37
CA HIS A 453 9.85 -16.82 -12.73
C HIS A 453 9.58 -17.91 -13.76
N ASN A 454 10.36 -18.99 -13.74
CA ASN A 454 10.20 -20.09 -14.69
C ASN A 454 8.84 -20.77 -14.54
N MET A 455 8.38 -20.99 -13.30
CA MET A 455 7.05 -21.52 -13.03
C MET A 455 5.95 -20.59 -13.56
N ILE A 456 6.02 -19.29 -13.23
CA ILE A 456 5.04 -18.29 -13.65
C ILE A 456 4.99 -18.20 -15.17
N ARG A 457 6.13 -18.05 -15.85
CA ARG A 457 6.17 -17.97 -17.32
C ARG A 457 5.81 -19.29 -17.99
N GLY A 458 6.01 -20.43 -17.32
CA GLY A 458 5.51 -21.73 -17.75
C GLY A 458 3.97 -21.80 -17.76
N ILE A 459 3.31 -21.11 -16.82
CA ILE A 459 1.85 -21.00 -16.74
C ILE A 459 1.32 -19.96 -17.73
N THR A 460 1.93 -18.78 -17.76
CA THR A 460 1.37 -17.60 -18.42
C THR A 460 1.83 -17.43 -19.86
N GLY A 461 2.96 -18.04 -20.24
CA GLY A 461 3.73 -17.70 -21.43
C GLY A 461 4.73 -16.55 -21.18
N ILE A 462 5.49 -16.22 -22.22
CA ILE A 462 6.55 -15.20 -22.22
C ILE A 462 6.16 -14.05 -23.16
N GLY A 463 6.49 -12.83 -22.76
CA GLY A 463 6.33 -11.62 -23.55
C GLY A 463 5.05 -10.84 -23.25
N GLU A 464 4.94 -9.63 -23.79
CA GLU A 464 3.80 -8.73 -23.54
C GLU A 464 2.45 -9.45 -23.70
N GLY A 465 1.52 -9.18 -22.78
CA GLY A 465 0.20 -9.84 -22.74
C GLY A 465 0.15 -11.21 -22.06
N HIS A 466 1.29 -11.80 -21.67
CA HIS A 466 1.34 -13.15 -21.09
C HIS A 466 1.55 -13.12 -19.57
N GLY A 467 0.48 -12.88 -18.81
CA GLY A 467 0.53 -12.81 -17.33
C GLY A 467 1.16 -11.54 -16.77
N PRO A 468 1.25 -11.42 -15.43
CA PRO A 468 1.64 -10.19 -14.75
C PRO A 468 3.15 -9.93 -14.84
N TYR A 469 3.52 -8.68 -14.59
CA TYR A 469 4.87 -8.35 -14.13
C TYR A 469 5.12 -9.00 -12.77
N ILE A 470 6.29 -9.62 -12.61
CA ILE A 470 6.71 -10.25 -11.36
C ILE A 470 7.46 -9.20 -10.55
N SER A 471 6.89 -8.75 -9.44
CA SER A 471 7.53 -7.78 -8.55
C SER A 471 8.34 -8.49 -7.47
N ILE A 472 9.60 -8.09 -7.29
CA ILE A 472 10.51 -8.59 -6.25
C ILE A 472 10.99 -7.43 -5.38
N HIS A 473 10.97 -7.61 -4.06
CA HIS A 473 11.48 -6.61 -3.13
C HIS A 473 13.02 -6.57 -3.13
N ASP A 474 13.60 -5.38 -2.92
CA ASP A 474 15.04 -5.10 -2.92
C ASP A 474 15.82 -5.76 -1.78
N GLY A 475 15.11 -6.38 -0.85
CA GLY A 475 15.67 -7.17 0.23
C GLY A 475 16.45 -6.39 1.30
N PHE A 476 16.16 -5.09 1.43
CA PHE A 476 16.83 -4.14 2.33
C PHE A 476 18.32 -3.91 2.02
N ILE A 477 18.78 -4.31 0.84
CA ILE A 477 20.13 -3.99 0.37
C ILE A 477 20.12 -2.81 -0.61
N GLY A 478 18.94 -2.25 -0.93
CA GLY A 478 18.78 -1.12 -1.81
C GLY A 478 18.93 -1.46 -3.30
N VAL A 479 18.25 -0.68 -4.14
CA VAL A 479 18.11 -0.93 -5.58
C VAL A 479 19.42 -1.00 -6.37
N SER A 480 20.47 -0.31 -5.92
CA SER A 480 21.78 -0.30 -6.59
C SER A 480 22.47 -1.67 -6.58
N ASN A 481 22.12 -2.52 -5.62
CA ASN A 481 22.66 -3.88 -5.56
C ASN A 481 22.00 -4.83 -6.56
N TRP A 482 20.96 -4.43 -7.28
CA TRP A 482 20.23 -5.30 -8.19
C TRP A 482 20.48 -5.03 -9.68
N GLY A 483 21.36 -4.09 -10.03
CA GLY A 483 21.76 -3.88 -11.42
C GLY A 483 22.20 -5.17 -12.12
N GLY A 484 21.72 -5.40 -13.34
CA GLY A 484 22.01 -6.62 -14.10
C GLY A 484 21.40 -7.91 -13.54
N PHE A 485 20.35 -7.82 -12.72
CA PHE A 485 19.62 -8.99 -12.23
C PHE A 485 18.97 -9.76 -13.39
N LEU A 486 19.33 -11.04 -13.52
CA LEU A 486 18.81 -12.00 -14.51
C LEU A 486 18.54 -11.37 -15.90
N PRO A 487 19.57 -10.87 -16.61
CA PRO A 487 19.37 -10.16 -17.89
C PRO A 487 18.63 -11.04 -18.89
N GLY A 488 17.59 -10.50 -19.53
CA GLY A 488 16.71 -11.25 -20.44
C GLY A 488 15.51 -11.91 -19.77
N SER A 489 15.36 -11.79 -18.45
CA SER A 489 14.16 -12.25 -17.72
C SER A 489 12.91 -11.45 -18.11
N ASP A 490 11.80 -12.13 -18.35
CA ASP A 490 10.59 -11.47 -18.88
C ASP A 490 9.85 -10.71 -17.78
N ARG A 491 9.80 -9.37 -17.90
CA ARG A 491 8.92 -8.48 -17.11
C ARG A 491 9.03 -8.68 -15.59
N ILE A 492 10.20 -8.40 -15.04
CA ILE A 492 10.44 -8.33 -13.59
C ILE A 492 10.48 -6.85 -13.15
N ILE A 493 9.86 -6.54 -12.02
CA ILE A 493 9.84 -5.22 -11.38
C ILE A 493 10.69 -5.26 -10.11
N MET A 494 11.49 -4.22 -9.91
CA MET A 494 12.15 -3.96 -8.64
C MET A 494 11.23 -3.14 -7.76
N ASP A 495 10.92 -3.68 -6.58
CA ASP A 495 10.17 -3.01 -5.54
C ASP A 495 11.10 -2.59 -4.40
N THR A 496 11.04 -1.32 -3.99
CA THR A 496 11.85 -0.78 -2.90
C THR A 496 10.97 -0.03 -1.90
N HIS A 497 11.31 -0.14 -0.62
CA HIS A 497 10.52 0.41 0.48
C HIS A 497 11.32 1.49 1.25
N PRO A 498 11.47 2.70 0.69
CA PRO A 498 12.24 3.77 1.31
C PRO A 498 11.52 4.40 2.53
N TYR A 499 12.18 4.33 3.69
CA TYR A 499 11.78 5.03 4.91
C TYR A 499 12.98 5.66 5.61
N PHE A 500 12.80 6.85 6.21
CA PHE A 500 13.76 7.37 7.19
C PHE A 500 13.44 6.92 8.62
N ALA A 501 12.17 6.63 8.93
CA ALA A 501 11.74 6.19 10.27
C ALA A 501 12.62 5.08 10.88
N PHE A 502 13.09 4.13 10.07
CA PHE A 502 13.74 2.91 10.55
C PHE A 502 15.26 2.86 10.31
N ASP A 503 15.90 4.02 10.08
CA ASP A 503 17.35 4.14 9.87
C ASP A 503 18.18 4.09 11.17
N GLN A 504 17.52 3.81 12.30
CA GLN A 504 18.10 3.75 13.65
C GLN A 504 18.67 5.10 14.12
N GLN A 505 18.30 6.22 13.48
CA GLN A 505 18.70 7.56 13.88
C GLN A 505 17.60 8.27 14.69
N PRO A 506 17.97 9.26 15.53
CA PRO A 506 16.97 10.02 16.30
C PRO A 506 16.03 10.88 15.46
N ASN A 507 16.40 11.22 14.22
CA ASN A 507 15.58 11.97 13.26
C ASN A 507 14.88 13.22 13.83
N ASP A 508 15.56 13.97 14.70
CA ASP A 508 15.02 15.08 15.50
C ASP A 508 15.12 16.46 14.82
N SER A 509 15.65 16.53 13.59
CA SER A 509 15.64 17.76 12.81
C SER A 509 14.21 18.23 12.55
N PRO A 510 13.89 19.52 12.80
CA PRO A 510 12.51 19.98 12.77
C PRO A 510 11.95 19.99 11.36
N ILE A 511 10.78 19.36 11.18
CA ILE A 511 9.99 19.47 9.94
C ILE A 511 9.17 20.77 9.90
N ALA A 512 8.79 21.29 11.07
CA ALA A 512 8.16 22.59 11.21
C ALA A 512 9.20 23.71 11.15
N THR A 513 9.11 24.53 10.11
CA THR A 513 9.93 25.73 9.92
C THR A 513 9.10 26.97 10.26
N SER A 514 9.57 27.82 11.18
CA SER A 514 8.78 28.92 11.77
C SER A 514 8.27 29.96 10.76
N ASP A 515 8.95 30.12 9.63
CA ASP A 515 8.69 31.21 8.67
C ASP A 515 8.70 30.77 7.20
N GLN A 516 8.80 29.46 6.90
CA GLN A 516 8.91 28.95 5.54
C GLN A 516 7.63 28.19 5.12
N VAL A 517 7.10 28.56 3.96
CA VAL A 517 5.96 27.93 3.28
C VAL A 517 6.34 27.63 1.83
N GLY A 518 5.65 26.68 1.19
CA GLY A 518 5.99 26.21 -0.16
C GLY A 518 7.28 25.40 -0.18
N VAL A 519 8.07 25.49 -1.25
CA VAL A 519 9.30 24.69 -1.49
C VAL A 519 10.41 24.84 -0.44
N LEU A 520 10.26 25.74 0.53
CA LEU A 520 11.19 25.93 1.63
C LEU A 520 10.70 25.31 2.96
N ALA A 521 9.47 24.80 3.01
CA ALA A 521 8.95 24.13 4.19
C ALA A 521 9.61 22.75 4.38
N GLY A 522 9.57 22.20 5.60
CA GLY A 522 10.03 20.83 5.87
C GLY A 522 11.50 20.71 6.27
N GLY A 523 12.23 21.82 6.35
CA GLY A 523 13.63 21.84 6.77
C GLY A 523 14.53 21.03 5.83
N ILE A 524 15.29 20.07 6.36
CA ILE A 524 16.21 19.25 5.55
C ILE A 524 15.50 18.11 4.80
N TRP A 525 14.32 17.70 5.29
CA TRP A 525 13.70 16.41 4.93
C TRP A 525 13.30 16.32 3.45
N PRO A 526 12.66 17.33 2.81
CA PRO A 526 12.31 17.24 1.40
C PRO A 526 13.53 17.06 0.49
N LYS A 527 14.58 17.87 0.72
CA LYS A 527 15.82 17.75 -0.06
C LYS A 527 16.53 16.42 0.19
N GLN A 528 16.49 15.92 1.43
CA GLN A 528 17.06 14.63 1.81
C GLN A 528 16.34 13.47 1.12
N ALA A 529 15.01 13.45 1.09
CA ALA A 529 14.21 12.46 0.34
C ALA A 529 14.62 12.41 -1.13
N CYS A 530 14.63 13.56 -1.80
CA CYS A 530 15.05 13.67 -3.19
C CYS A 530 16.47 13.18 -3.44
N SER A 531 17.41 13.52 -2.54
CA SER A 531 18.82 13.15 -2.69
C SER A 531 19.09 11.68 -2.38
N ALA A 532 18.35 11.10 -1.43
CA ALA A 532 18.52 9.72 -0.99
C ALA A 532 17.94 8.71 -1.98
N TRP A 533 16.78 9.01 -2.59
CA TRP A 533 16.02 8.02 -3.35
C TRP A 533 16.05 8.27 -4.86
N GLY A 534 15.93 9.53 -5.30
CA GLY A 534 15.79 9.89 -6.71
C GLY A 534 16.91 9.34 -7.63
N PRO A 535 18.19 9.53 -7.29
CA PRO A 535 19.29 8.98 -8.08
C PRO A 535 19.26 7.45 -8.18
N GLY A 536 18.97 6.76 -7.07
CA GLY A 536 18.93 5.30 -7.02
C GLY A 536 17.80 4.72 -7.90
N ILE A 537 16.61 5.31 -7.81
CA ILE A 537 15.45 4.93 -8.64
C ILE A 537 15.77 5.12 -10.14
N ASN A 538 16.33 6.27 -10.52
CA ASN A 538 16.69 6.54 -11.92
C ASN A 538 17.75 5.58 -12.47
N THR A 539 18.78 5.26 -11.67
CA THR A 539 19.78 4.26 -12.06
C THR A 539 19.16 2.87 -12.17
N SER A 540 18.32 2.47 -11.22
CA SER A 540 17.61 1.19 -11.23
C SER A 540 16.72 1.04 -12.47
N HIS A 541 16.07 2.12 -12.92
CA HIS A 541 15.31 2.10 -14.17
C HIS A 541 16.12 1.70 -15.42
N VAL A 542 17.41 2.02 -15.42
CA VAL A 542 18.32 1.70 -16.52
C VAL A 542 18.94 0.32 -16.32
N GLU A 543 19.46 0.03 -15.12
CA GLU A 543 20.28 -1.16 -14.86
C GLU A 543 19.48 -2.40 -14.48
N PHE A 544 18.29 -2.24 -13.90
CA PHE A 544 17.38 -3.33 -13.54
C PHE A 544 16.21 -3.43 -14.52
N GLY A 545 15.44 -2.34 -14.67
CA GLY A 545 14.20 -2.31 -15.46
C GLY A 545 13.12 -1.49 -14.76
N VAL A 546 11.86 -1.89 -14.87
CA VAL A 546 10.78 -1.18 -14.18
C VAL A 546 11.03 -1.23 -12.67
N THR A 547 11.00 -0.07 -12.01
CA THR A 547 11.26 0.11 -10.58
C THR A 547 10.12 0.90 -9.95
N VAL A 548 9.64 0.45 -8.80
CA VAL A 548 8.56 1.10 -8.06
C VAL A 548 8.94 1.24 -6.60
N ALA A 549 8.49 2.31 -5.95
CA ALA A 549 8.46 2.37 -4.51
C ALA A 549 7.14 1.76 -4.02
N GLY A 550 7.11 0.44 -3.76
CA GLY A 550 5.92 -0.28 -3.31
C GLY A 550 5.46 0.14 -1.92
N GLU A 551 6.33 0.78 -1.15
CA GLU A 551 5.98 1.40 0.12
C GLU A 551 6.82 2.64 0.41
N PHE A 552 6.17 3.71 0.88
CA PHE A 552 6.80 4.86 1.54
C PHE A 552 5.73 5.60 2.36
N SER A 553 6.11 6.48 3.27
CA SER A 553 5.15 7.26 4.05
C SER A 553 5.69 8.65 4.40
N ASN A 554 4.92 9.43 5.17
CA ASN A 554 5.42 10.65 5.79
C ASN A 554 6.22 10.38 7.07
N GLY A 555 6.49 9.11 7.40
CA GLY A 555 7.34 8.66 8.51
C GLY A 555 8.80 9.03 8.30
N TYR A 556 9.12 10.30 8.49
CA TYR A 556 10.51 10.76 8.60
C TYR A 556 11.11 10.41 9.98
N ASN A 557 10.25 10.10 10.96
CA ASN A 557 10.57 9.53 12.27
C ASN A 557 9.69 8.30 12.54
N ASP A 558 10.00 7.56 13.61
CA ASP A 558 9.31 6.33 14.03
C ASP A 558 8.36 6.51 15.22
N CYS A 559 7.80 7.71 15.42
CA CYS A 559 6.71 7.87 16.37
C CYS A 559 5.38 7.32 15.82
N GLY A 560 4.64 6.66 16.70
CA GLY A 560 3.32 6.11 16.44
C GLY A 560 3.05 4.93 17.36
N LEU A 561 1.83 4.82 17.89
CA LEU A 561 1.47 3.71 18.77
C LEU A 561 1.72 2.37 18.07
N PHE A 562 2.59 1.55 18.67
CA PHE A 562 3.00 0.23 18.18
C PHE A 562 3.72 0.20 16.83
N LEU A 563 4.14 1.36 16.29
CA LEU A 563 4.81 1.42 14.98
C LEU A 563 6.08 0.58 14.96
N THR A 564 6.90 0.67 16.00
CA THR A 564 8.11 -0.15 16.14
C THR A 564 7.83 -1.52 16.76
N GLY A 565 6.58 -1.83 17.14
CA GLY A 565 6.15 -3.05 17.83
C GLY A 565 5.36 -2.76 19.12
N VAL A 566 4.51 -3.71 19.57
CA VAL A 566 3.56 -3.52 20.69
C VAL A 566 4.22 -3.12 22.03
N ASN A 567 5.48 -3.50 22.23
CA ASN A 567 6.24 -3.20 23.46
C ASN A 567 7.56 -2.47 23.17
N ASN A 568 7.70 -1.92 21.97
CA ASN A 568 8.92 -1.24 21.56
C ASN A 568 8.76 0.27 21.75
N THR A 569 9.90 0.94 21.94
CA THR A 569 9.97 2.40 22.03
C THR A 569 10.50 2.94 20.71
N ALA A 570 10.02 4.11 20.30
CA ALA A 570 10.56 4.84 19.16
C ALA A 570 12.01 5.28 19.43
N HIS A 571 12.82 5.39 18.37
CA HIS A 571 14.18 5.93 18.40
C HIS A 571 14.19 7.45 18.31
N TYR A 572 13.08 8.05 17.85
CA TYR A 572 12.94 9.49 17.73
C TYR A 572 13.44 10.24 18.98
N GLY A 573 14.33 11.21 18.78
CA GLY A 573 14.99 11.93 19.87
C GLY A 573 14.10 12.95 20.58
N GLY A 574 12.94 13.26 20.02
CA GLY A 574 11.97 14.21 20.56
C GLY A 574 10.74 13.55 21.22
N ASP A 575 9.73 14.36 21.50
CA ASP A 575 8.47 13.89 22.09
C ASP A 575 7.54 13.30 21.02
N CYS A 576 7.17 12.03 21.18
CA CYS A 576 6.21 11.36 20.30
C CYS A 576 4.75 11.79 20.53
N ALA A 577 4.40 12.43 21.65
CA ALA A 577 3.03 12.86 21.91
C ALA A 577 2.47 13.79 20.82
N LEU A 578 3.34 14.63 20.22
CA LEU A 578 2.97 15.45 19.08
C LEU A 578 2.64 14.61 17.84
N TRP A 579 3.42 13.56 17.57
CA TRP A 579 3.30 12.75 16.37
C TRP A 579 2.21 11.68 16.47
N GLU A 580 1.77 11.33 17.68
CA GLU A 580 0.66 10.41 17.93
C GLU A 580 -0.72 11.09 17.91
N ASP A 581 -0.79 12.41 17.75
CA ASP A 581 -2.05 13.16 17.67
C ASP A 581 -1.95 14.36 16.72
N SER A 582 -2.41 14.14 15.49
CA SER A 582 -2.41 15.16 14.43
C SER A 582 -3.30 16.37 14.70
N GLN A 583 -4.21 16.33 15.69
CA GLN A 583 -5.02 17.50 16.06
C GLN A 583 -4.16 18.63 16.62
N ASN A 584 -2.97 18.31 17.13
CA ASN A 584 -2.01 19.27 17.66
C ASN A 584 -1.07 19.86 16.58
N TRP A 585 -1.19 19.43 15.31
CA TRP A 585 -0.30 19.89 14.25
C TRP A 585 -0.69 21.27 13.75
N ASN A 586 0.22 22.23 13.92
CA ASN A 586 0.06 23.58 13.41
C ASN A 586 0.32 23.66 11.88
N ALA A 587 0.09 24.84 11.31
CA ALA A 587 0.25 25.06 9.87
C ALA A 587 1.68 24.79 9.35
N SER A 588 2.71 25.08 10.14
CA SER A 588 4.11 24.84 9.74
C SER A 588 4.46 23.36 9.70
N VAL A 589 3.96 22.55 10.65
CA VAL A 589 4.11 21.08 10.62
C VAL A 589 3.46 20.53 9.36
N LYS A 590 2.21 20.93 9.10
CA LYS A 590 1.44 20.47 7.93
C LYS A 590 2.11 20.87 6.61
N ALA A 591 2.60 22.11 6.50
CA ALA A 591 3.33 22.57 5.32
C ALA A 591 4.64 21.78 5.10
N GLY A 592 5.36 21.47 6.17
CA GLY A 592 6.59 20.68 6.08
C GLY A 592 6.35 19.24 5.66
N LEU A 593 5.33 18.59 6.22
CA LEU A 593 4.89 17.25 5.82
C LEU A 593 4.39 17.22 4.38
N HIS A 594 3.64 18.23 3.95
CA HIS A 594 3.18 18.35 2.56
C HIS A 594 4.35 18.43 1.59
N GLU A 595 5.38 19.24 1.89
CA GLU A 595 6.54 19.34 1.00
C GLU A 595 7.44 18.10 1.04
N TYR A 596 7.52 17.44 2.20
CA TYR A 596 8.17 16.13 2.30
C TYR A 596 7.44 15.07 1.47
N ALA A 597 6.11 15.04 1.48
CA ALA A 597 5.31 14.14 0.66
C ALA A 597 5.56 14.39 -0.84
N LEU A 598 5.51 15.64 -1.29
CA LEU A 598 5.78 16.01 -2.69
C LEU A 598 7.19 15.59 -3.14
N ALA A 599 8.21 15.86 -2.33
CA ALA A 599 9.59 15.50 -2.62
C ALA A 599 9.78 13.97 -2.68
N SER A 600 9.16 13.23 -1.76
CA SER A 600 9.17 11.77 -1.75
C SER A 600 8.52 11.21 -3.02
N MET A 601 7.32 11.67 -3.36
CA MET A 601 6.58 11.26 -4.56
C MET A 601 7.35 11.53 -5.86
N ASP A 602 8.01 12.69 -5.97
CA ASP A 602 8.81 13.04 -7.15
C ASP A 602 10.07 12.17 -7.26
N ALA A 603 10.74 11.92 -6.14
CA ALA A 603 11.93 11.07 -6.08
C ALA A 603 11.63 9.63 -6.51
N MET A 604 10.49 9.10 -6.08
CA MET A 604 10.08 7.71 -6.32
C MET A 604 9.45 7.49 -7.70
N GLN A 605 8.79 8.52 -8.26
CA GLN A 605 8.16 8.56 -9.58
C GLN A 605 6.96 7.61 -9.77
N ASN A 606 7.12 6.32 -9.48
CA ASN A 606 6.08 5.31 -9.38
C ASN A 606 6.02 4.84 -7.94
N TRP A 607 4.91 5.09 -7.25
CA TRP A 607 4.88 4.90 -5.80
C TRP A 607 3.54 4.41 -5.27
N PHE A 608 3.61 3.73 -4.13
CA PHE A 608 2.47 3.33 -3.32
C PHE A 608 2.69 3.81 -1.88
N PHE A 609 1.86 4.72 -1.40
CA PHE A 609 1.96 5.22 -0.02
C PHE A 609 1.48 4.14 0.97
N TRP A 610 2.26 3.89 2.02
CA TRP A 610 1.92 3.03 3.15
C TRP A 610 1.37 3.88 4.31
N THR A 611 0.05 3.89 4.54
CA THR A 611 -1.03 3.14 3.89
C THR A 611 -2.24 4.06 3.62
N TRP A 612 -3.29 3.58 2.96
CA TRP A 612 -4.51 4.36 2.70
C TRP A 612 -5.08 4.94 3.99
N LYS A 613 -5.26 4.12 5.03
CA LYS A 613 -5.75 4.57 6.33
C LYS A 613 -5.29 3.70 7.50
N ILE A 614 -5.32 4.30 8.67
CA ILE A 614 -5.02 3.70 9.97
C ILE A 614 -6.30 3.69 10.81
N GLY A 615 -6.58 2.57 11.47
CA GLY A 615 -7.70 2.44 12.40
C GLY A 615 -7.48 3.22 13.70
N ASN A 616 -8.58 3.55 14.36
CA ASN A 616 -8.52 4.22 15.66
C ASN A 616 -7.96 3.28 16.73
N ALA A 617 -7.24 3.86 17.70
CA ALA A 617 -7.01 3.23 18.98
C ALA A 617 -8.31 3.20 19.82
N THR A 618 -8.27 2.55 20.98
CA THR A 618 -9.41 2.40 21.91
C THR A 618 -9.99 3.74 22.42
N ASP A 619 -9.23 4.83 22.32
CA ASP A 619 -9.67 6.19 22.64
C ASP A 619 -10.32 6.95 21.46
N GLY A 620 -10.42 6.31 20.29
CA GLY A 620 -11.01 6.88 19.09
C GLY A 620 -10.06 7.73 18.24
N VAL A 621 -8.75 7.74 18.53
CA VAL A 621 -7.75 8.55 17.82
C VAL A 621 -6.87 7.67 16.93
N VAL A 622 -6.53 8.16 15.72
CA VAL A 622 -5.48 7.57 14.88
C VAL A 622 -4.11 7.92 15.47
N ARG A 623 -3.42 6.90 16.02
CA ARG A 623 -2.17 7.07 16.76
C ARG A 623 -0.89 6.92 15.92
N ALA A 624 -1.01 6.79 14.60
CA ALA A 624 0.12 6.78 13.66
C ALA A 624 -0.18 7.65 12.41
N PRO A 625 -0.50 8.96 12.58
CA PRO A 625 -1.00 9.81 11.50
C PRO A 625 -0.02 10.04 10.33
N LEU A 626 1.30 9.91 10.54
CA LEU A 626 2.31 9.99 9.47
C LEU A 626 2.17 8.87 8.41
N TRP A 627 1.38 7.85 8.72
CA TRP A 627 1.20 6.63 7.92
C TRP A 627 -0.22 6.51 7.34
N SER A 628 -1.03 7.57 7.42
CA SER A 628 -2.41 7.57 6.90
C SER A 628 -2.55 8.58 5.75
N TYR A 629 -2.70 8.09 4.52
CA TYR A 629 -2.91 8.93 3.34
C TYR A 629 -4.24 9.69 3.44
N GLN A 630 -5.31 8.99 3.80
CA GLN A 630 -6.66 9.54 3.95
C GLN A 630 -6.68 10.68 4.96
N LEU A 631 -6.14 10.45 6.17
CA LEU A 631 -6.06 11.48 7.20
C LEU A 631 -5.19 12.66 6.75
N GLY A 632 -4.15 12.40 5.95
CA GLY A 632 -3.31 13.45 5.38
C GLY A 632 -4.00 14.34 4.36
N LEU A 633 -4.90 13.80 3.54
CA LEU A 633 -5.77 14.58 2.68
C LEU A 633 -6.74 15.43 3.51
N GLU A 634 -7.44 14.81 4.46
CA GLU A 634 -8.42 15.48 5.34
C GLU A 634 -7.78 16.60 6.16
N GLY A 635 -6.57 16.34 6.66
CA GLY A 635 -5.84 17.23 7.53
C GLY A 635 -4.99 18.28 6.82
N GLY A 636 -4.82 18.18 5.50
CA GLY A 636 -4.17 19.17 4.65
C GLY A 636 -2.64 19.11 4.64
N TRP A 637 -2.05 17.94 4.86
CA TRP A 637 -0.59 17.71 4.74
C TRP A 637 -0.22 16.72 3.62
N MET A 638 -1.18 16.39 2.76
CA MET A 638 -0.97 15.65 1.52
C MET A 638 -1.45 16.46 0.32
N PRO A 639 -0.81 16.32 -0.85
CA PRO A 639 -1.28 16.99 -2.05
C PRO A 639 -2.61 16.39 -2.51
N THR A 640 -3.57 17.24 -2.85
CA THR A 640 -4.88 16.81 -3.37
C THR A 640 -4.82 16.35 -4.83
N ASP A 641 -3.80 16.78 -5.58
CA ASP A 641 -3.46 16.26 -6.92
C ASP A 641 -2.03 15.70 -6.87
N PRO A 642 -1.84 14.37 -6.97
CA PRO A 642 -0.53 13.75 -6.82
C PRO A 642 0.47 14.20 -7.89
N ARG A 643 0.01 14.69 -9.05
CA ARG A 643 0.87 15.15 -10.15
C ARG A 643 1.61 16.44 -9.81
N THR A 644 1.16 17.18 -8.79
CA THR A 644 1.84 18.39 -8.30
C THR A 644 3.22 18.12 -7.71
N SER A 645 3.55 16.87 -7.40
CA SER A 645 4.89 16.44 -7.01
C SER A 645 5.92 16.57 -8.13
N ILE A 646 5.51 16.51 -9.39
CA ILE A 646 6.45 16.47 -10.52
C ILE A 646 7.31 17.73 -10.54
N GLY A 647 8.62 17.55 -10.39
CA GLY A 647 9.61 18.64 -10.43
C GLY A 647 9.97 19.21 -9.06
N THR A 648 9.40 18.71 -7.96
CA THR A 648 9.78 19.11 -6.60
C THR A 648 11.27 18.90 -6.34
N CYS A 649 11.85 17.76 -6.71
CA CYS A 649 13.28 17.50 -6.52
C CYS A 649 14.17 18.46 -7.32
N ALA A 650 13.77 18.79 -8.55
CA ALA A 650 14.47 19.79 -9.36
C ALA A 650 14.40 21.19 -8.70
N SER A 651 13.25 21.56 -8.13
CA SER A 651 13.08 22.83 -7.41
C SER A 651 13.96 22.94 -6.15
N LEU A 652 14.27 21.79 -5.53
CA LEU A 652 15.16 21.67 -4.36
C LEU A 652 16.65 21.60 -4.75
N ASN A 653 16.97 21.81 -6.04
CA ASN A 653 18.31 21.74 -6.60
C ASN A 653 18.98 20.37 -6.42
N VAL A 654 18.19 19.30 -6.44
CA VAL A 654 18.73 17.93 -6.49
C VAL A 654 18.94 17.56 -7.96
N VAL A 655 20.17 17.21 -8.30
CA VAL A 655 20.60 16.81 -9.64
C VAL A 655 21.09 15.38 -9.57
N GLY A 656 20.71 14.55 -10.54
CA GLY A 656 21.13 13.16 -10.62
C GLY A 656 20.90 12.57 -12.01
N PRO A 657 21.16 11.27 -12.18
CA PRO A 657 20.76 10.55 -13.38
C PRO A 657 19.26 10.75 -13.64
N VAL A 658 18.88 10.90 -14.91
CA VAL A 658 17.49 11.02 -15.32
C VAL A 658 17.18 9.85 -16.25
N PHE A 659 16.19 9.05 -15.88
CA PHE A 659 15.67 8.02 -16.76
C PHE A 659 14.93 8.67 -17.94
N ASN A 660 15.23 8.24 -19.17
CA ASN A 660 14.66 8.83 -20.39
C ASN A 660 13.27 8.29 -20.75
N GLY A 661 12.67 7.44 -19.91
CA GLY A 661 11.38 6.82 -20.15
C GLY A 661 11.42 5.56 -21.04
N THR A 662 12.60 5.07 -21.43
CA THR A 662 12.75 3.91 -22.34
C THR A 662 13.44 2.74 -21.66
N TYR A 663 12.73 1.62 -21.54
CA TYR A 663 13.30 0.35 -21.08
C TYR A 663 13.88 -0.47 -22.23
N SER A 664 14.75 -1.43 -21.90
CA SER A 664 15.16 -2.48 -22.84
C SER A 664 13.95 -3.34 -23.21
N ALA A 665 13.85 -3.77 -24.47
CA ALA A 665 12.66 -4.48 -24.97
C ALA A 665 12.26 -5.68 -24.11
N TRP A 666 13.22 -6.50 -23.66
CA TRP A 666 12.96 -7.67 -22.82
C TRP A 666 12.37 -7.33 -21.43
N GLN A 667 12.69 -6.16 -20.87
CA GLN A 667 12.17 -5.71 -19.57
C GLN A 667 10.66 -5.42 -19.63
N THR A 668 10.12 -5.17 -20.82
CA THR A 668 8.69 -4.96 -21.06
C THR A 668 8.03 -6.06 -21.89
N GLY A 669 8.68 -7.22 -22.01
CA GLY A 669 8.11 -8.38 -22.71
C GLY A 669 8.24 -8.34 -24.24
N GLY A 670 9.09 -7.47 -24.78
CA GLY A 670 9.46 -7.42 -26.19
C GLY A 670 10.61 -8.36 -26.54
N LEU A 671 11.35 -8.01 -27.61
CA LEU A 671 12.44 -8.84 -28.13
C LEU A 671 13.49 -9.19 -27.06
N GLY A 672 13.79 -10.49 -26.93
CA GLY A 672 14.76 -11.03 -25.97
C GLY A 672 14.15 -11.46 -24.63
N ALA A 673 12.87 -11.16 -24.38
CA ALA A 673 12.18 -11.62 -23.17
C ALA A 673 12.22 -13.16 -23.06
N GLY A 674 12.53 -13.66 -21.86
CA GLY A 674 12.66 -15.08 -21.55
C GLY A 674 13.98 -15.73 -21.98
N THR A 675 14.85 -15.01 -22.71
CA THR A 675 16.19 -15.50 -23.06
C THR A 675 17.19 -15.03 -22.00
N ILE A 676 17.11 -15.63 -20.81
CA ILE A 676 17.96 -15.26 -19.68
C ILE A 676 19.43 -15.62 -19.98
N ASP A 677 20.34 -14.71 -19.63
CA ASP A 677 21.78 -14.90 -19.82
C ASP A 677 22.26 -16.27 -19.28
N PRO A 678 22.98 -17.08 -20.07
CA PRO A 678 23.43 -18.41 -19.65
C PRO A 678 24.29 -18.42 -18.39
N THR A 679 25.05 -17.36 -18.12
CA THR A 679 25.86 -17.25 -16.89
C THR A 679 24.98 -17.07 -15.66
N ALA A 680 23.87 -16.34 -15.78
CA ALA A 680 22.88 -16.20 -14.72
C ALA A 680 22.16 -17.54 -14.46
N ILE A 681 21.77 -18.26 -15.52
CA ILE A 681 21.19 -19.61 -15.40
C ILE A 681 22.19 -20.57 -14.73
N ALA A 682 23.47 -20.55 -15.12
CA ALA A 682 24.48 -21.38 -14.49
C ALA A 682 24.71 -21.06 -13.01
N SER A 683 24.56 -19.79 -12.62
CA SER A 683 24.78 -19.34 -11.24
C SER A 683 23.59 -19.60 -10.32
N PHE A 684 22.36 -19.49 -10.84
CA PHE A 684 21.15 -19.45 -10.01
C PHE A 684 20.09 -20.49 -10.38
N GLY A 685 20.24 -21.18 -11.52
CA GLY A 685 19.24 -22.12 -12.05
C GLY A 685 19.12 -23.45 -11.30
N GLN A 686 20.02 -23.74 -10.36
CA GLN A 686 19.89 -24.91 -9.49
C GLN A 686 18.81 -24.66 -8.43
N TRP A 687 17.81 -25.54 -8.37
CA TRP A 687 16.78 -25.55 -7.33
C TRP A 687 16.66 -26.93 -6.66
N PRO A 688 16.61 -27.02 -5.32
CA PRO A 688 16.92 -25.95 -4.35
C PRO A 688 18.37 -25.42 -4.47
N PRO A 689 18.68 -24.24 -3.91
CA PRO A 689 20.04 -23.70 -3.91
C PRO A 689 21.04 -24.68 -3.27
N ALA A 690 22.29 -24.71 -3.75
CA ALA A 690 23.30 -25.65 -3.24
C ALA A 690 23.61 -25.48 -1.74
N THR A 691 23.47 -24.25 -1.23
CA THR A 691 23.63 -23.89 0.18
C THR A 691 22.54 -22.92 0.59
N ILE A 692 22.11 -23.00 1.85
CA ILE A 692 21.26 -22.00 2.50
C ILE A 692 21.87 -21.59 3.84
N SER A 693 21.50 -20.42 4.35
CA SER A 693 21.96 -19.92 5.64
C SER A 693 21.50 -20.82 6.81
N HIS A 694 22.26 -20.80 7.91
CA HIS A 694 21.95 -21.50 9.16
C HIS A 694 21.77 -23.03 9.03
N VAL A 695 22.45 -23.66 8.05
CA VAL A 695 22.50 -25.12 7.89
C VAL A 695 23.94 -25.56 7.59
N ALA A 696 24.48 -26.47 8.39
CA ALA A 696 25.82 -27.06 8.18
C ALA A 696 25.82 -28.38 7.39
N ALA A 697 24.63 -28.89 7.03
CA ALA A 697 24.44 -30.10 6.24
C ALA A 697 24.21 -29.78 4.75
N PRO A 698 24.45 -30.73 3.82
CA PRO A 698 24.02 -30.59 2.44
C PRO A 698 22.52 -30.32 2.33
N VAL A 699 22.12 -29.38 1.47
CA VAL A 699 20.71 -29.00 1.26
C VAL A 699 19.85 -30.21 0.84
N THR A 700 20.44 -31.19 0.16
CA THR A 700 19.77 -32.44 -0.22
C THR A 700 19.29 -33.29 0.96
N LEU A 701 19.79 -33.05 2.17
CA LEU A 701 19.35 -33.75 3.39
C LEU A 701 18.21 -33.01 4.11
N LEU A 702 17.93 -31.76 3.75
CA LEU A 702 16.91 -30.99 4.42
C LEU A 702 15.51 -31.56 4.17
N PRO A 703 14.57 -31.36 5.11
CA PRO A 703 13.18 -31.71 4.89
C PRO A 703 12.65 -30.99 3.63
N THR A 704 11.92 -31.76 2.83
CA THR A 704 11.18 -31.33 1.65
C THR A 704 9.76 -31.82 1.77
N TYR A 705 8.86 -31.28 0.97
CA TYR A 705 7.49 -31.75 0.87
C TYR A 705 7.28 -32.61 -0.39
N THR A 706 6.19 -33.36 -0.43
CA THR A 706 5.78 -34.15 -1.59
C THR A 706 4.49 -33.63 -2.19
N ALA A 707 4.41 -33.65 -3.52
CA ALA A 707 3.24 -33.21 -4.28
C ALA A 707 2.18 -34.32 -4.34
N THR A 708 1.48 -34.57 -3.23
CA THR A 708 0.42 -35.59 -3.14
C THR A 708 -0.88 -35.07 -2.56
N ALA A 709 -0.91 -33.82 -2.06
CA ALA A 709 -2.13 -33.23 -1.51
C ALA A 709 -3.09 -32.78 -2.62
N THR A 710 -4.35 -32.65 -2.25
CA THR A 710 -5.36 -32.08 -3.13
C THR A 710 -5.04 -30.61 -3.37
N VAL A 711 -5.06 -30.20 -4.63
CA VAL A 711 -4.79 -28.82 -5.01
C VAL A 711 -5.93 -27.93 -4.53
N ARG A 712 -5.58 -26.85 -3.83
CA ARG A 712 -6.54 -25.80 -3.46
C ARG A 712 -6.70 -24.84 -4.62
N SER A 713 -7.91 -24.36 -4.86
CA SER A 713 -8.20 -23.39 -5.90
C SER A 713 -8.82 -22.14 -5.29
N LEU A 714 -8.33 -20.98 -5.72
CA LEU A 714 -8.97 -19.71 -5.45
C LEU A 714 -10.12 -19.55 -6.43
N THR A 715 -11.33 -19.31 -5.92
CA THR A 715 -12.53 -19.18 -6.75
C THR A 715 -13.09 -17.78 -6.67
N PHE A 716 -13.78 -17.36 -7.73
CA PHE A 716 -14.62 -16.17 -7.67
C PHE A 716 -15.84 -16.49 -6.80
N VAL A 717 -15.89 -15.87 -5.62
CA VAL A 717 -17.09 -15.90 -4.78
C VAL A 717 -17.88 -14.65 -5.09
N THR A 718 -19.04 -14.80 -5.73
CA THR A 718 -19.97 -13.66 -5.86
C THR A 718 -20.38 -13.27 -4.43
N PRO A 719 -20.18 -12.01 -4.00
CA PRO A 719 -20.66 -11.60 -2.69
C PRO A 719 -22.18 -11.79 -2.65
N THR A 720 -22.65 -12.79 -1.90
CA THR A 720 -24.07 -12.91 -1.58
C THR A 720 -24.44 -11.69 -0.73
N PRO A 721 -25.50 -10.94 -1.06
CA PRO A 721 -25.96 -9.87 -0.19
C PRO A 721 -26.22 -10.45 1.20
N THR A 722 -25.66 -9.85 2.23
CA THR A 722 -26.12 -10.07 3.60
C THR A 722 -27.62 -9.81 3.61
N SER A 723 -28.40 -10.78 4.07
CA SER A 723 -29.86 -10.89 3.90
C SER A 723 -30.70 -9.84 4.66
N THR A 724 -30.11 -8.69 5.00
CA THR A 724 -30.73 -7.63 5.80
C THR A 724 -31.24 -6.44 5.00
N ALA A 725 -31.11 -6.43 3.66
CA ALA A 725 -31.68 -5.37 2.83
C ALA A 725 -33.21 -5.50 2.68
N THR A 726 -33.97 -5.13 3.72
CA THR A 726 -35.44 -4.99 3.70
C THR A 726 -35.93 -3.67 3.07
N GLY A 727 -35.11 -3.03 2.21
CA GLY A 727 -35.45 -1.77 1.56
C GLY A 727 -36.10 -1.95 0.17
N THR A 728 -37.04 -1.07 -0.18
CA THR A 728 -37.84 -1.05 -1.42
C THR A 728 -37.06 -0.71 -2.71
N GLY A 729 -35.76 -1.02 -2.77
CA GLY A 729 -34.87 -0.76 -3.90
C GLY A 729 -33.91 -1.91 -4.23
N ALA A 730 -34.12 -3.11 -3.68
CA ALA A 730 -33.23 -4.26 -3.89
C ALA A 730 -33.11 -4.61 -5.37
N VAL A 731 -31.93 -4.36 -5.95
CA VAL A 731 -31.60 -4.86 -7.28
C VAL A 731 -31.55 -6.38 -7.20
N THR A 732 -32.40 -7.06 -7.99
CA THR A 732 -32.37 -8.52 -8.07
C THR A 732 -31.06 -8.94 -8.73
N ARG A 733 -30.10 -9.40 -7.94
CA ARG A 733 -28.86 -9.99 -8.46
C ARG A 733 -29.19 -11.30 -9.16
N VAL A 734 -28.64 -11.47 -10.35
CA VAL A 734 -28.69 -12.73 -11.09
C VAL A 734 -27.33 -13.41 -11.00
N ALA A 735 -27.32 -14.73 -11.21
CA ALA A 735 -26.06 -15.43 -11.41
C ALA A 735 -25.32 -14.79 -12.60
N PRO A 736 -23.98 -14.66 -12.53
CA PRO A 736 -23.21 -14.17 -13.66
C PRO A 736 -23.55 -14.93 -14.94
N THR A 737 -23.81 -14.19 -16.01
CA THR A 737 -24.13 -14.72 -17.35
C THR A 737 -22.88 -14.90 -18.22
N VAL A 738 -21.73 -14.44 -17.71
CA VAL A 738 -20.39 -14.58 -18.28
C VAL A 738 -19.61 -15.66 -17.52
N SER A 739 -18.59 -16.24 -18.16
CA SER A 739 -17.61 -17.09 -17.48
C SER A 739 -17.01 -16.33 -16.29
N ILE A 740 -16.93 -16.99 -15.13
CA ILE A 740 -16.34 -16.45 -13.90
C ILE A 740 -14.92 -17.00 -13.63
N GLY A 741 -14.38 -17.74 -14.60
CA GLY A 741 -13.13 -18.48 -14.44
C GLY A 741 -13.30 -19.73 -13.55
N SER A 742 -12.41 -20.70 -13.72
CA SER A 742 -12.36 -21.90 -12.87
C SER A 742 -11.48 -21.71 -11.63
N GLY A 743 -10.74 -20.59 -11.56
CA GLY A 743 -9.61 -20.42 -10.66
C GLY A 743 -8.29 -20.91 -11.23
N TRP A 744 -8.30 -21.50 -12.43
CA TRP A 744 -7.14 -22.04 -13.13
C TRP A 744 -7.09 -21.54 -14.56
N PHE A 745 -5.95 -20.98 -14.94
CA PHE A 745 -5.71 -20.44 -16.28
C PHE A 745 -5.48 -21.56 -17.29
N ASN A 746 -4.81 -22.64 -16.90
CA ASN A 746 -4.59 -23.80 -17.75
C ASN A 746 -4.99 -25.12 -17.06
N SER A 747 -5.20 -26.18 -17.86
CA SER A 747 -5.53 -27.52 -17.35
C SER A 747 -4.33 -28.27 -16.75
N ALA A 748 -3.10 -27.76 -16.93
CA ALA A 748 -1.87 -28.34 -16.38
C ALA A 748 -1.66 -28.00 -14.89
N GLY A 749 -2.42 -27.03 -14.35
CA GLY A 749 -2.47 -26.68 -12.93
C GLY A 749 -2.99 -27.79 -11.99
N SER A 750 -3.37 -28.95 -12.51
CA SER A 750 -3.81 -30.11 -11.72
C SER A 750 -2.69 -30.88 -11.02
N SER A 751 -1.42 -30.42 -11.07
CA SER A 751 -0.34 -31.01 -10.27
C SER A 751 -0.67 -30.87 -8.78
N ALA A 752 -0.62 -31.98 -8.06
CA ALA A 752 -0.95 -32.06 -6.64
C ALA A 752 -0.20 -31.00 -5.80
N ALA A 753 -0.87 -30.50 -4.77
CA ALA A 753 -0.30 -29.55 -3.82
C ALA A 753 0.75 -30.24 -2.95
N VAL A 754 1.65 -29.43 -2.38
CA VAL A 754 2.68 -29.94 -1.48
C VAL A 754 2.10 -30.30 -0.11
N THR A 755 2.61 -31.36 0.51
CA THR A 755 2.32 -31.77 1.89
C THR A 755 3.52 -32.48 2.51
N ALA A 756 3.52 -32.59 3.84
CA ALA A 756 4.48 -33.41 4.58
C ALA A 756 4.57 -34.83 3.99
N VAL A 757 5.79 -35.34 3.86
CA VAL A 757 6.06 -36.73 3.49
C VAL A 757 5.66 -37.63 4.66
N ALA A 758 4.76 -38.58 4.41
CA ALA A 758 4.25 -39.48 5.45
C ALA A 758 5.40 -40.28 6.08
N GLY A 759 5.45 -40.29 7.41
CA GLY A 759 6.52 -40.96 8.19
C GLY A 759 7.77 -40.11 8.42
N CYS A 760 7.85 -38.90 7.85
CA CYS A 760 8.94 -37.97 8.14
C CYS A 760 8.66 -37.10 9.35
N VAL A 761 9.73 -36.77 10.08
CA VAL A 761 9.69 -35.83 11.20
C VAL A 761 10.06 -34.44 10.71
N TYR A 762 9.21 -33.47 11.01
CA TYR A 762 9.44 -32.06 10.70
C TYR A 762 9.58 -31.26 12.00
N TYR A 763 10.52 -30.31 12.00
CA TYR A 763 10.64 -29.32 13.08
C TYR A 763 9.57 -28.24 12.90
N ASP A 764 9.28 -27.48 13.96
CA ASP A 764 8.44 -26.28 13.86
C ASP A 764 8.92 -25.38 12.72
N ALA A 765 8.11 -25.29 11.65
CA ALA A 765 8.38 -24.52 10.46
C ALA A 765 8.67 -23.03 10.72
N TRP A 766 8.31 -22.49 11.88
CA TRP A 766 8.48 -21.09 12.26
C TRP A 766 9.54 -20.87 13.36
N SER A 767 10.18 -21.93 13.85
CA SER A 767 11.18 -21.86 14.92
C SER A 767 12.25 -22.97 14.85
N ALA A 768 12.72 -23.30 13.63
CA ALA A 768 13.62 -24.43 13.41
C ALA A 768 15.11 -24.07 13.43
N LEU A 769 15.52 -22.81 13.60
CA LEU A 769 16.94 -22.42 13.41
C LEU A 769 17.91 -23.11 14.38
N ASN A 770 17.44 -23.52 15.55
CA ASN A 770 18.23 -24.23 16.56
C ASN A 770 18.06 -25.77 16.48
N SER A 771 17.21 -26.26 15.58
CA SER A 771 17.00 -27.69 15.40
C SER A 771 18.20 -28.33 14.70
N PRO A 772 18.57 -29.57 15.05
CA PRO A 772 19.68 -30.25 14.39
C PRO A 772 19.38 -30.45 12.90
N ALA A 773 20.38 -30.27 12.05
CA ALA A 773 20.22 -30.59 10.64
C ALA A 773 20.03 -32.12 10.47
N PRO A 774 19.14 -32.57 9.57
CA PRO A 774 18.98 -33.99 9.31
C PRO A 774 20.29 -34.61 8.81
N THR A 775 20.58 -35.83 9.27
CA THR A 775 21.77 -36.60 8.87
C THR A 775 21.51 -37.56 7.71
N ALA A 776 20.24 -37.75 7.34
CA ALA A 776 19.81 -38.58 6.23
C ALA A 776 18.55 -37.99 5.59
N VAL A 777 18.36 -38.26 4.29
CA VAL A 777 17.14 -37.91 3.58
C VAL A 777 15.99 -38.71 4.16
N CYS A 778 14.90 -38.04 4.53
CA CYS A 778 13.68 -38.77 4.87
C CYS A 778 12.97 -39.21 3.59
N THR A 779 12.81 -40.51 3.42
CA THR A 779 12.16 -41.11 2.23
C THR A 779 10.71 -41.52 2.48
N GLY A 780 10.20 -41.28 3.69
CA GLY A 780 8.89 -41.74 4.15
C GLY A 780 8.88 -43.20 4.60
N ALA A 781 7.69 -43.69 4.95
CA ALA A 781 7.44 -45.07 5.38
C ALA A 781 7.08 -46.02 4.22
#